data_AF-A0A7C3EUA1-F1
#
_entry.id   AF-A0A7C3EUA1-F1
#
_cell.length_a   1.000
_cell.length_b   1.000
_cell.length_c   1.000
_cell.angle_alpha   90.00
_cell.angle_beta   90.00
_cell.angle_gamma   90.00
#
_symmetry.space_group_name_H-M   'P 1'
#
loop_
_entity.id
_entity.type
_entity.pdbx_description
1 polymer ?
#
loop_
_entity_poly.entity_id
_entity_poly.type
_entity_poly.pdbx_seq_one_letter_code
_entity_poly.pdbx_strand_id
1 'polypeptide(L)'
;MGTIQQGPSGAFLSSQCHPTSTGQPGFQERLRAWGGSEAQAWGEWSGARRAGVVTAVALALTWAALAGWAGPAAAATFHVNETGDFIDTDLNDGLCKTALNTCSLRAAVMQANATAEADTIVLQAGQIYPLKLNTPGDEDAAAQDDLDISSKIFIDGNGGTIQVGPVGHPPTCNLNGTEELAWEFRVFHVLPAGELVLDSVTVRDGCADGSGAIAKGGGIFNGGKLTIRYSTVTANRARDGGGGLYNSGTVTVVNSTFSGNQASSGGGIQTENSLYGSFVTIVKNSASATAGGILANFASRSVAVTMKNCIVANNVAEVETATNNCFTLTSVSDPKWLSTGTNLAGGGGCPSFTPTSQLNLGPLANNGGLTETHALLSGSAAIDAATDCTDVDGTTVSRDQRGVARPRGSAQPPKCDVGAYEWDPDIPTPTPTATPTAAPTVCLDFTTCFPRETPTATETPIGTPTRSPSPTPTPSPSHTAVSPTVTPTVRPSPTPTPPLAPTSVGPSARCPAEPQPGCDQPRRSKLVIRKWPLEAQNGVELLLWRGRPRRDPSAFGNPLANTNTLVCIYGQNGLVLEFVVPPGAFWSRVGQRGFAYVDPAGSVGGVQWLSLERRAGWLARHETTIKLEAKGAGIPWVALPLAEPVTVQVRNDTTPVCFADTFAGEHVFANGSLLFRGLRR
;
A
#
# COMPACT_ATOMS: atom_id res chain seq x y z
N MET A 1 50.98 -70.20 -14.75
CA MET A 1 51.22 -69.25 -15.86
C MET A 1 50.42 -69.73 -17.06
N GLY A 2 49.94 -68.83 -17.92
CA GLY A 2 49.29 -69.19 -19.20
C GLY A 2 47.76 -69.11 -19.19
N THR A 3 47.20 -68.74 -20.33
CA THR A 3 45.79 -68.39 -20.63
C THR A 3 45.09 -69.43 -21.53
N ILE A 4 43.80 -69.18 -21.86
CA ILE A 4 42.96 -69.84 -22.92
C ILE A 4 42.25 -71.14 -22.40
N GLN A 5 40.96 -71.48 -22.62
CA GLN A 5 39.92 -71.04 -23.59
C GLN A 5 38.43 -71.08 -23.06
N GLN A 6 37.54 -70.51 -23.91
CA GLN A 6 36.04 -70.48 -24.03
C GLN A 6 35.22 -71.70 -23.55
N GLY A 7 33.88 -71.70 -23.38
CA GLY A 7 32.75 -70.75 -23.65
C GLY A 7 31.40 -71.53 -23.55
N PRO A 8 30.25 -71.14 -24.18
CA PRO A 8 29.73 -69.79 -24.44
C PRO A 8 28.24 -69.57 -24.06
N SER A 9 27.87 -68.30 -23.79
CA SER A 9 26.55 -67.61 -23.96
C SER A 9 26.65 -66.19 -23.36
N GLY A 10 25.87 -65.15 -23.70
CA GLY A 10 24.81 -64.99 -24.72
C GLY A 10 24.51 -63.48 -24.97
N ALA A 11 23.59 -63.16 -25.88
CA ALA A 11 23.22 -61.79 -26.29
C ALA A 11 21.97 -61.27 -25.51
N PHE A 12 22.01 -60.09 -24.86
CA PHE A 12 21.84 -58.72 -25.38
C PHE A 12 20.41 -58.36 -25.88
N LEU A 13 19.70 -57.46 -25.18
CA LEU A 13 19.24 -56.15 -25.68
C LEU A 13 18.47 -55.31 -24.65
N SER A 14 18.38 -54.01 -24.91
CA SER A 14 17.62 -52.98 -24.20
C SER A 14 16.11 -53.02 -24.47
N SER A 15 15.29 -52.48 -23.57
CA SER A 15 13.87 -52.19 -23.83
C SER A 15 13.50 -50.71 -23.59
N GLN A 16 13.31 -49.97 -24.69
CA GLN A 16 12.22 -48.98 -24.77
C GLN A 16 10.95 -49.71 -25.21
N CYS A 17 9.76 -49.23 -24.80
CA CYS A 17 8.58 -49.00 -25.66
C CYS A 17 7.26 -48.91 -24.85
N HIS A 18 6.59 -47.77 -24.95
CA HIS A 18 5.12 -47.71 -25.11
C HIS A 18 4.76 -48.22 -26.53
N PRO A 19 3.52 -48.66 -26.87
CA PRO A 19 2.31 -47.83 -26.71
C PRO A 19 0.94 -48.55 -26.52
N THR A 20 -0.12 -47.75 -26.31
CA THR A 20 -1.55 -48.01 -26.67
C THR A 20 -2.28 -49.21 -26.00
N SER A 21 -3.60 -49.18 -25.71
CA SER A 21 -4.67 -48.17 -25.89
C SER A 21 -5.92 -48.52 -25.04
N THR A 22 -6.98 -47.72 -25.18
CA THR A 22 -8.42 -48.05 -24.93
C THR A 22 -8.90 -48.33 -23.50
N GLY A 23 -9.40 -47.25 -22.86
CA GLY A 23 -10.78 -47.15 -22.34
C GLY A 23 -11.30 -48.17 -21.32
N GLN A 24 -11.51 -47.72 -20.08
CA GLN A 24 -12.49 -48.33 -19.17
C GLN A 24 -13.81 -47.55 -19.19
N PRO A 25 -14.98 -48.22 -19.33
CA PRO A 25 -16.29 -47.60 -19.32
C PRO A 25 -16.81 -47.30 -17.90
N GLY A 26 -17.83 -46.46 -17.83
CA GLY A 26 -18.34 -45.88 -16.59
C GLY A 26 -19.31 -46.75 -15.77
N PHE A 27 -19.70 -46.16 -14.64
CA PHE A 27 -20.50 -46.65 -13.50
C PHE A 27 -21.85 -47.36 -13.77
N GLN A 28 -22.28 -47.53 -15.02
CA GLN A 28 -23.64 -48.02 -15.37
C GLN A 28 -23.78 -49.55 -15.48
N GLU A 29 -22.71 -50.34 -15.51
CA GLU A 29 -22.81 -51.81 -15.68
C GLU A 29 -22.96 -52.61 -14.37
N ARG A 30 -22.88 -51.99 -13.19
CA ARG A 30 -22.96 -52.72 -11.89
C ARG A 30 -24.37 -52.94 -11.33
N LEU A 31 -25.43 -52.55 -12.06
CA LEU A 31 -26.82 -52.62 -11.59
C LEU A 31 -27.75 -53.57 -12.37
N ARG A 32 -27.23 -54.44 -13.25
CA ARG A 32 -28.01 -55.50 -13.93
C ARG A 32 -27.40 -56.89 -13.80
N ALA A 33 -27.12 -57.32 -12.58
CA ALA A 33 -26.67 -58.69 -12.32
C ALA A 33 -27.03 -59.20 -10.92
N TRP A 34 -28.32 -59.23 -10.55
CA TRP A 34 -28.96 -60.31 -9.78
C TRP A 34 -30.44 -60.05 -9.49
N GLY A 35 -31.29 -60.66 -10.31
CA GLY A 35 -32.69 -60.91 -9.99
C GLY A 35 -33.11 -62.21 -10.66
N GLY A 36 -33.47 -63.23 -9.88
CA GLY A 36 -34.05 -64.48 -10.38
C GLY A 36 -33.39 -65.77 -9.87
N SER A 37 -33.99 -66.35 -8.81
CA SER A 37 -34.11 -67.78 -8.45
C SER A 37 -34.29 -67.88 -6.92
N GLU A 38 -35.51 -67.72 -6.39
CA GLU A 38 -36.38 -68.85 -6.02
C GLU A 38 -35.65 -69.88 -5.12
N ALA A 39 -35.85 -69.86 -3.79
CA ALA A 39 -37.05 -70.29 -3.06
C ALA A 39 -37.14 -71.82 -2.85
N GLN A 40 -36.60 -72.31 -1.73
CA GLN A 40 -37.06 -73.54 -1.04
C GLN A 40 -36.41 -73.71 0.35
N ALA A 41 -37.13 -73.31 1.41
CA ALA A 41 -37.05 -73.89 2.76
C ALA A 41 -38.19 -73.31 3.62
N TRP A 42 -39.19 -74.14 3.97
CA TRP A 42 -40.20 -73.80 4.98
C TRP A 42 -39.70 -74.21 6.36
N GLY A 43 -40.05 -73.45 7.41
CA GLY A 43 -39.60 -73.75 8.76
C GLY A 43 -40.10 -72.79 9.84
N GLU A 44 -41.42 -72.57 9.87
CA GLU A 44 -42.22 -72.04 11.00
C GLU A 44 -41.85 -70.64 11.59
N TRP A 45 -42.87 -69.87 11.94
CA TRP A 45 -43.07 -69.17 13.23
C TRP A 45 -44.35 -68.33 13.12
N SER A 46 -45.03 -68.14 14.24
CA SER A 46 -46.50 -67.95 14.27
C SER A 46 -46.99 -66.53 13.98
N GLY A 47 -48.26 -66.44 13.57
CA GLY A 47 -48.88 -65.19 13.12
C GLY A 47 -49.21 -64.22 14.26
N ALA A 48 -48.46 -63.12 14.35
CA ALA A 48 -48.89 -61.88 15.03
C ALA A 48 -48.04 -60.68 14.58
N ARG A 49 -48.28 -60.14 13.36
CA ARG A 49 -47.88 -58.78 12.85
C ARG A 49 -48.16 -58.65 11.33
N ARG A 50 -49.42 -58.64 10.90
CA ARG A 50 -49.78 -58.36 9.47
C ARG A 50 -50.63 -57.11 9.24
N ALA A 51 -51.01 -56.37 10.28
CA ALA A 51 -51.79 -55.12 10.15
C ALA A 51 -50.96 -53.83 10.24
N GLY A 52 -49.69 -53.88 10.67
CA GLY A 52 -48.89 -52.68 10.95
C GLY A 52 -47.91 -52.23 9.84
N VAL A 53 -47.75 -53.00 8.76
CA VAL A 53 -46.69 -52.77 7.76
C VAL A 53 -47.21 -52.11 6.48
N VAL A 54 -48.46 -52.37 6.09
CA VAL A 54 -49.03 -51.87 4.82
C VAL A 54 -49.27 -50.35 4.86
N THR A 55 -49.60 -49.80 6.02
CA THR A 55 -49.79 -48.34 6.21
C THR A 55 -48.47 -47.56 6.21
N ALA A 56 -47.35 -48.19 6.57
CA ALA A 56 -46.04 -47.52 6.66
C ALA A 56 -45.40 -47.29 5.28
N VAL A 57 -45.58 -48.21 4.34
CA VAL A 57 -44.94 -48.14 3.00
C VAL A 57 -45.63 -47.10 2.09
N ALA A 58 -46.95 -46.91 2.22
CA ALA A 58 -47.68 -45.90 1.44
C ALA A 58 -47.38 -44.45 1.88
N LEU A 59 -47.02 -44.24 3.15
CA LEU A 59 -46.55 -42.94 3.67
C LEU A 59 -45.08 -42.67 3.30
N ALA A 60 -44.22 -43.69 3.27
CA ALA A 60 -42.83 -43.52 2.85
C ALA A 60 -42.69 -43.09 1.38
N LEU A 61 -43.55 -43.60 0.49
CA LEU A 61 -43.51 -43.29 -0.95
C LEU A 61 -44.17 -41.95 -1.34
N THR A 62 -44.91 -41.31 -0.43
CA THR A 62 -45.43 -39.94 -0.64
C THR A 62 -44.49 -38.86 -0.10
N TRP A 63 -43.67 -39.16 0.91
CA TRP A 63 -42.59 -38.26 1.35
C TRP A 63 -41.41 -38.20 0.37
N ALA A 64 -41.07 -39.31 -0.29
CA ALA A 64 -40.03 -39.34 -1.33
C ALA A 64 -40.38 -38.54 -2.60
N ALA A 65 -41.65 -38.15 -2.79
CA ALA A 65 -42.11 -37.34 -3.92
C ALA A 65 -42.27 -35.83 -3.59
N LEU A 66 -42.11 -35.45 -2.32
CA LEU A 66 -42.08 -34.05 -1.84
C LEU A 66 -40.70 -33.61 -1.34
N ALA A 67 -39.77 -34.56 -1.13
CA ALA A 67 -38.34 -34.29 -1.19
C ALA A 67 -37.97 -33.94 -2.64
N GLY A 68 -38.32 -32.71 -3.05
CA GLY A 68 -37.86 -32.16 -4.31
C GLY A 68 -36.34 -32.30 -4.38
N TRP A 69 -35.83 -32.80 -5.50
CA TRP A 69 -34.43 -32.60 -5.83
C TRP A 69 -34.21 -31.09 -5.93
N ALA A 70 -33.76 -30.49 -4.84
CA ALA A 70 -32.85 -29.37 -4.93
C ALA A 70 -31.71 -29.86 -5.84
N GLY A 71 -31.60 -29.26 -7.02
CA GLY A 71 -30.38 -29.40 -7.80
C GLY A 71 -29.20 -28.90 -6.96
N PRO A 72 -27.95 -29.18 -7.38
CA PRO A 72 -26.82 -28.46 -6.81
C PRO A 72 -27.13 -26.97 -6.85
N ALA A 73 -26.91 -26.28 -5.74
CA ALA A 73 -27.09 -24.84 -5.69
C ALA A 73 -26.20 -24.23 -6.78
N ALA A 74 -26.69 -23.21 -7.48
CA ALA A 74 -25.83 -22.50 -8.41
C ALA A 74 -24.99 -21.51 -7.61
N ALA A 75 -23.71 -21.40 -7.95
CA ALA A 75 -22.84 -20.34 -7.45
C ALA A 75 -23.52 -18.97 -7.60
N ALA A 76 -23.62 -18.24 -6.50
CA ALA A 76 -24.27 -16.95 -6.41
C ALA A 76 -23.36 -15.81 -6.86
N THR A 77 -23.95 -14.64 -7.13
CA THR A 77 -23.21 -13.40 -7.37
C THR A 77 -23.81 -12.29 -6.54
N PHE A 78 -23.07 -11.83 -5.53
CA PHE A 78 -23.47 -10.77 -4.62
C PHE A 78 -22.87 -9.44 -5.09
N HIS A 79 -23.73 -8.54 -5.57
CA HIS A 79 -23.34 -7.19 -5.94
C HIS A 79 -23.41 -6.28 -4.71
N VAL A 80 -22.25 -5.93 -4.17
CA VAL A 80 -22.15 -5.01 -3.03
C VAL A 80 -22.68 -3.65 -3.47
N ASN A 81 -23.72 -3.17 -2.78
CA ASN A 81 -24.41 -1.92 -3.12
C ASN A 81 -24.27 -0.82 -2.05
N GLU A 82 -23.66 -1.12 -0.90
CA GLU A 82 -23.26 -0.15 0.11
C GLU A 82 -21.82 -0.35 0.60
N THR A 83 -21.20 0.72 1.11
CA THR A 83 -19.84 0.72 1.67
C THR A 83 -19.81 0.69 3.20
N GLY A 84 -20.98 0.56 3.85
CA GLY A 84 -21.06 0.39 5.30
C GLY A 84 -20.55 -0.99 5.73
N ASP A 85 -20.11 -1.11 6.98
CA ASP A 85 -19.80 -2.41 7.58
C ASP A 85 -20.98 -2.88 8.43
N PHE A 86 -21.77 -3.79 7.86
CA PHE A 86 -23.01 -4.29 8.44
C PHE A 86 -23.14 -5.78 8.13
N ILE A 87 -23.64 -6.54 9.09
CA ILE A 87 -23.91 -7.97 8.94
C ILE A 87 -25.10 -8.26 8.01
N ASP A 88 -25.14 -9.47 7.48
CA ASP A 88 -26.37 -10.04 6.96
C ASP A 88 -27.40 -10.27 8.09
N THR A 89 -28.69 -10.22 7.76
CA THR A 89 -29.78 -10.38 8.73
C THR A 89 -30.47 -11.75 8.68
N ASP A 90 -30.33 -12.54 7.60
CA ASP A 90 -30.82 -13.92 7.55
C ASP A 90 -30.06 -14.77 6.52
N LEU A 91 -28.98 -15.42 6.98
CA LEU A 91 -28.12 -16.29 6.18
C LEU A 91 -28.83 -17.47 5.48
N ASN A 92 -30.09 -17.74 5.82
CA ASN A 92 -30.89 -18.83 5.26
C ASN A 92 -31.75 -18.41 4.07
N ASP A 93 -31.87 -17.10 3.76
CA ASP A 93 -32.71 -16.62 2.66
C ASP A 93 -31.98 -16.63 1.29
N GLY A 94 -30.65 -16.74 1.31
CA GLY A 94 -29.79 -16.83 0.12
C GLY A 94 -29.50 -15.46 -0.54
N LEU A 95 -29.81 -14.36 0.13
CA LEU A 95 -29.68 -12.99 -0.37
C LEU A 95 -28.74 -12.19 0.53
N CYS A 96 -27.70 -11.57 -0.05
CA CYS A 96 -26.90 -10.59 0.68
C CYS A 96 -27.77 -9.39 1.10
N LYS A 97 -28.11 -9.29 2.39
CA LYS A 97 -29.16 -8.40 2.88
C LYS A 97 -28.98 -7.95 4.34
N THR A 98 -28.52 -6.71 4.48
CA THR A 98 -28.43 -6.01 5.76
C THR A 98 -29.80 -5.49 6.23
N ALA A 99 -29.88 -4.98 7.46
CA ALA A 99 -31.11 -4.45 8.05
C ALA A 99 -31.75 -3.28 7.27
N LEU A 100 -31.00 -2.62 6.38
CA LEU A 100 -31.50 -1.56 5.49
C LEU A 100 -31.95 -2.08 4.11
N ASN A 101 -31.94 -3.40 3.90
CA ASN A 101 -32.17 -4.09 2.61
C ASN A 101 -31.12 -3.77 1.53
N THR A 102 -29.91 -3.45 1.97
CA THR A 102 -28.71 -3.23 1.14
C THR A 102 -27.74 -4.40 1.31
N CYS A 103 -26.68 -4.46 0.50
CA CYS A 103 -25.67 -5.51 0.51
C CYS A 103 -24.30 -4.86 0.75
N SER A 104 -23.76 -5.06 1.95
CA SER A 104 -22.39 -4.67 2.32
C SER A 104 -21.39 -5.74 1.88
N LEU A 105 -20.09 -5.42 1.93
CA LEU A 105 -19.04 -6.43 1.77
C LEU A 105 -19.16 -7.54 2.81
N ARG A 106 -19.36 -7.19 4.09
CA ARG A 106 -19.45 -8.20 5.17
C ARG A 106 -20.65 -9.11 5.00
N ALA A 107 -21.83 -8.58 4.73
CA ALA A 107 -23.02 -9.38 4.45
C ALA A 107 -22.81 -10.31 3.25
N ALA A 108 -22.14 -9.84 2.19
CA ALA A 108 -21.82 -10.67 1.03
C ALA A 108 -20.86 -11.83 1.38
N VAL A 109 -19.86 -11.60 2.24
CA VAL A 109 -18.95 -12.65 2.73
C VAL A 109 -19.69 -13.64 3.64
N MET A 110 -20.50 -13.15 4.58
CA MET A 110 -21.29 -14.01 5.46
C MET A 110 -22.27 -14.88 4.66
N GLN A 111 -22.98 -14.32 3.68
CA GLN A 111 -23.92 -15.05 2.85
C GLN A 111 -23.22 -16.06 1.92
N ALA A 112 -22.05 -15.73 1.37
CA ALA A 112 -21.24 -16.67 0.59
C ALA A 112 -20.72 -17.83 1.47
N ASN A 113 -20.27 -17.54 2.69
CA ASN A 113 -19.88 -18.56 3.67
C ASN A 113 -21.04 -19.48 4.11
N ALA A 114 -22.28 -19.02 3.98
CA ALA A 114 -23.47 -19.84 4.24
C ALA A 114 -23.83 -20.80 3.08
N THR A 115 -23.18 -20.66 1.90
CA THR A 115 -23.36 -21.61 0.78
C THR A 115 -22.24 -22.65 0.72
N ALA A 116 -22.46 -23.72 -0.06
CA ALA A 116 -21.46 -24.75 -0.32
C ALA A 116 -20.72 -24.56 -1.66
N GLU A 117 -21.02 -23.47 -2.39
CA GLU A 117 -20.63 -23.28 -3.78
C GLU A 117 -19.46 -22.27 -3.91
N ALA A 118 -19.02 -22.03 -5.14
CA ALA A 118 -17.95 -21.08 -5.46
C ALA A 118 -18.51 -19.70 -5.82
N ASP A 119 -18.92 -18.95 -4.80
CA ASP A 119 -19.65 -17.69 -4.96
C ASP A 119 -18.76 -16.51 -5.37
N THR A 120 -19.37 -15.53 -6.04
CA THR A 120 -18.71 -14.30 -6.47
C THR A 120 -19.25 -13.09 -5.73
N ILE A 121 -18.37 -12.23 -5.22
CA ILE A 121 -18.68 -10.92 -4.65
C ILE A 121 -18.12 -9.86 -5.60
N VAL A 122 -18.97 -8.93 -6.04
CA VAL A 122 -18.56 -7.84 -6.96
C VAL A 122 -18.66 -6.51 -6.23
N LEU A 123 -17.53 -5.80 -6.13
CA LEU A 123 -17.46 -4.48 -5.52
C LEU A 123 -17.82 -3.37 -6.50
N GLN A 124 -18.35 -2.27 -5.96
CA GLN A 124 -18.48 -1.00 -6.68
C GLN A 124 -17.10 -0.44 -7.02
N ALA A 125 -16.96 0.03 -8.27
CA ALA A 125 -15.68 0.49 -8.81
C ALA A 125 -15.03 1.59 -7.95
N GLY A 126 -13.77 1.35 -7.56
CA GLY A 126 -12.94 2.30 -6.80
C GLY A 126 -13.48 2.72 -5.42
N GLN A 127 -14.52 2.07 -4.89
CA GLN A 127 -15.08 2.41 -3.57
C GLN A 127 -14.23 1.87 -2.42
N ILE A 128 -14.45 2.43 -1.23
CA ILE A 128 -13.72 2.07 -0.01
C ILE A 128 -14.68 1.39 0.95
N TYR A 129 -14.29 0.22 1.45
CA TYR A 129 -15.01 -0.65 2.36
C TYR A 129 -14.30 -0.69 3.72
N PRO A 130 -14.57 0.30 4.59
CA PRO A 130 -14.02 0.37 5.93
C PRO A 130 -14.71 -0.66 6.85
N LEU A 131 -13.99 -1.69 7.28
CA LEU A 131 -14.40 -2.63 8.34
C LEU A 131 -14.38 -1.91 9.69
N LYS A 132 -15.42 -2.14 10.49
CA LYS A 132 -15.73 -1.40 11.74
C LYS A 132 -16.31 -2.23 12.86
N LEU A 133 -16.96 -3.35 12.55
CA LEU A 133 -17.44 -4.24 13.57
C LEU A 133 -16.23 -4.93 14.20
N ASN A 134 -16.01 -4.72 15.49
CA ASN A 134 -15.02 -5.42 16.30
C ASN A 134 -15.66 -5.63 17.68
N THR A 135 -15.76 -6.88 18.08
CA THR A 135 -15.87 -7.26 19.49
C THR A 135 -14.61 -8.03 19.86
N PRO A 136 -14.03 -7.82 21.05
CA PRO A 136 -12.81 -8.51 21.43
C PRO A 136 -12.91 -10.04 21.31
N GLY A 137 -12.08 -10.61 20.44
CA GLY A 137 -11.96 -12.06 20.20
C GLY A 137 -11.92 -12.41 18.72
N ASP A 138 -11.19 -13.48 18.38
CA ASP A 138 -11.23 -14.15 17.07
C ASP A 138 -12.56 -14.92 17.00
N GLU A 139 -13.41 -14.61 16.02
CA GLU A 139 -14.61 -15.35 15.70
C GLU A 139 -14.49 -15.86 14.26
N ASP A 140 -15.04 -17.04 13.93
CA ASP A 140 -14.75 -17.73 12.64
C ASP A 140 -15.93 -17.62 11.62
N ALA A 141 -16.80 -16.60 11.72
CA ALA A 141 -18.02 -16.45 10.92
C ALA A 141 -18.14 -15.12 10.14
N ALA A 142 -17.11 -14.27 10.14
CA ALA A 142 -17.04 -12.98 9.45
C ALA A 142 -18.13 -11.96 9.84
N ALA A 143 -18.89 -12.17 10.92
CA ALA A 143 -19.92 -11.27 11.41
C ALA A 143 -19.33 -10.04 12.14
N GLN A 144 -18.13 -10.16 12.67
CA GLN A 144 -17.39 -9.15 13.42
C GLN A 144 -15.89 -9.29 13.12
N ASP A 145 -15.10 -8.34 13.61
CA ASP A 145 -13.64 -8.32 13.40
C ASP A 145 -13.28 -8.36 11.90
N ASP A 146 -12.38 -9.24 11.48
CA ASP A 146 -11.97 -9.41 10.10
C ASP A 146 -13.04 -10.11 9.23
N LEU A 147 -12.65 -10.47 8.00
CA LEU A 147 -13.51 -11.21 7.09
C LEU A 147 -13.00 -12.65 7.00
N ASP A 148 -13.60 -13.54 7.78
CA ASP A 148 -13.38 -14.99 7.63
C ASP A 148 -13.85 -15.50 6.28
N ILE A 149 -13.07 -16.40 5.71
CA ILE A 149 -13.43 -17.13 4.51
C ILE A 149 -13.43 -18.62 4.87
N SER A 150 -14.61 -19.18 5.09
CA SER A 150 -14.82 -20.62 5.38
C SER A 150 -15.20 -21.41 4.12
N SER A 151 -15.67 -20.72 3.07
CA SER A 151 -16.16 -21.25 1.80
C SER A 151 -15.24 -20.89 0.62
N LYS A 152 -15.72 -21.05 -0.61
CA LYS A 152 -14.99 -20.66 -1.83
C LYS A 152 -15.52 -19.33 -2.33
N ILE A 153 -14.73 -18.26 -2.20
CA ILE A 153 -15.15 -16.90 -2.52
C ILE A 153 -14.21 -16.27 -3.56
N PHE A 154 -14.79 -15.80 -4.66
CA PHE A 154 -14.13 -14.93 -5.65
C PHE A 154 -14.56 -13.48 -5.42
N ILE A 155 -13.64 -12.60 -5.05
CA ILE A 155 -13.90 -11.16 -4.91
C ILE A 155 -13.37 -10.43 -6.15
N ASP A 156 -14.28 -9.94 -7.00
CA ASP A 156 -13.99 -8.91 -8.00
C ASP A 156 -13.92 -7.55 -7.29
N GLY A 157 -12.69 -7.12 -7.02
CA GLY A 157 -12.39 -5.88 -6.32
C GLY A 157 -12.75 -4.63 -7.12
N ASN A 158 -12.73 -4.67 -8.46
CA ASN A 158 -13.04 -3.53 -9.32
C ASN A 158 -12.28 -2.22 -8.96
N GLY A 159 -11.03 -2.34 -8.48
CA GLY A 159 -10.21 -1.23 -7.96
C GLY A 159 -10.62 -0.72 -6.56
N GLY A 160 -11.56 -1.40 -5.91
CA GLY A 160 -12.01 -1.10 -4.56
C GLY A 160 -10.92 -1.31 -3.50
N THR A 161 -11.10 -0.66 -2.36
CA THR A 161 -10.18 -0.69 -1.22
C THR A 161 -10.90 -1.27 -0.01
N ILE A 162 -10.41 -2.39 0.52
CA ILE A 162 -10.90 -3.03 1.74
C ILE A 162 -9.90 -2.71 2.85
N GLN A 163 -10.37 -2.14 3.96
CA GLN A 163 -9.50 -1.63 4.99
C GLN A 163 -10.14 -1.64 6.38
N VAL A 164 -9.32 -1.70 7.42
CA VAL A 164 -9.79 -1.53 8.80
C VAL A 164 -9.86 -0.04 9.15
N GLY A 165 -10.98 0.38 9.72
CA GLY A 165 -11.22 1.77 10.09
C GLY A 165 -11.36 2.73 8.91
N PRO A 166 -11.42 4.05 9.18
CA PRO A 166 -11.53 5.09 8.16
C PRO A 166 -10.22 5.33 7.39
N VAL A 167 -10.32 5.90 6.19
CA VAL A 167 -9.16 6.19 5.31
C VAL A 167 -8.13 7.05 6.03
N GLY A 168 -6.89 6.58 6.10
CA GLY A 168 -5.78 7.32 6.72
C GLY A 168 -5.63 7.13 8.23
N HIS A 169 -6.22 6.09 8.81
CA HIS A 169 -5.86 5.59 10.15
C HIS A 169 -4.36 5.21 10.16
N PRO A 170 -3.53 5.76 11.09
CA PRO A 170 -3.56 5.25 12.47
C PRO A 170 -3.34 6.33 13.56
N PRO A 171 -3.94 6.11 14.74
CA PRO A 171 -3.06 6.05 15.93
C PRO A 171 -3.41 4.94 16.94
N THR A 172 -4.34 4.01 16.67
CA THR A 172 -4.60 2.89 17.59
C THR A 172 -3.65 1.73 17.38
N CYS A 173 -3.46 1.22 16.16
CA CYS A 173 -2.55 0.09 15.89
C CYS A 173 -1.11 0.35 16.38
N ASN A 174 -0.80 -0.17 17.57
CA ASN A 174 0.34 0.23 18.37
C ASN A 174 1.29 -0.94 18.66
N LEU A 175 0.84 -2.17 18.37
CA LEU A 175 1.55 -3.45 18.49
C LEU A 175 2.01 -3.74 19.94
N ASN A 176 1.28 -3.23 20.93
CA ASN A 176 1.60 -3.39 22.35
C ASN A 176 1.13 -4.74 22.92
N GLY A 177 0.21 -5.45 22.27
CA GLY A 177 -0.30 -6.73 22.72
C GLY A 177 -1.21 -6.71 23.95
N THR A 178 -1.89 -5.59 24.20
CA THR A 178 -2.97 -5.47 25.18
C THR A 178 -4.33 -5.73 24.51
N GLU A 179 -5.43 -5.71 25.27
CA GLU A 179 -6.74 -6.11 24.74
C GLU A 179 -7.16 -5.27 23.53
N GLU A 180 -7.48 -5.98 22.44
CA GLU A 180 -8.03 -5.51 21.16
C GLU A 180 -8.88 -4.24 21.34
N LEU A 181 -8.26 -3.07 21.16
CA LEU A 181 -9.03 -1.84 21.07
C LEU A 181 -9.81 -1.88 19.76
N ALA A 182 -10.85 -1.06 19.66
CA ALA A 182 -11.48 -0.83 18.37
C ALA A 182 -10.39 -0.53 17.32
N TRP A 183 -10.50 -1.17 16.15
CA TRP A 183 -9.59 -1.02 15.01
C TRP A 183 -8.20 -1.70 15.12
N GLU A 184 -7.98 -2.61 16.08
CA GLU A 184 -6.70 -3.35 16.25
C GLU A 184 -6.68 -4.76 15.61
N PHE A 185 -7.48 -4.95 14.57
CA PHE A 185 -7.70 -6.22 13.89
C PHE A 185 -7.31 -6.28 12.39
N ARG A 186 -7.20 -7.49 11.83
CA ARG A 186 -6.75 -7.74 10.44
C ARG A 186 -7.87 -7.54 9.42
N VAL A 187 -7.60 -7.69 8.11
CA VAL A 187 -8.64 -7.51 7.07
C VAL A 187 -9.31 -8.83 6.70
N PHE A 188 -8.54 -9.92 6.60
CA PHE A 188 -9.04 -11.24 6.18
C PHE A 188 -8.38 -12.39 6.94
N HIS A 189 -9.18 -13.41 7.26
CA HIS A 189 -8.72 -14.71 7.70
C HIS A 189 -9.27 -15.81 6.77
N VAL A 190 -8.41 -16.43 5.98
CA VAL A 190 -8.81 -17.57 5.15
C VAL A 190 -8.64 -18.83 5.97
N LEU A 191 -9.75 -19.36 6.48
CA LEU A 191 -9.78 -20.54 7.34
C LEU A 191 -9.27 -21.79 6.59
N PRO A 192 -8.88 -22.88 7.28
CA PRO A 192 -8.28 -24.06 6.62
C PRO A 192 -9.13 -24.75 5.54
N ALA A 193 -10.45 -24.55 5.54
CA ALA A 193 -11.37 -25.03 4.51
C ALA A 193 -11.64 -24.00 3.39
N GLY A 194 -11.31 -22.73 3.63
CA GLY A 194 -11.61 -21.61 2.74
C GLY A 194 -10.71 -21.56 1.50
N GLU A 195 -11.28 -21.04 0.41
CA GLU A 195 -10.58 -20.71 -0.83
C GLU A 195 -10.94 -19.27 -1.23
N LEU A 196 -10.02 -18.33 -0.99
CA LEU A 196 -10.20 -16.92 -1.36
C LEU A 196 -9.45 -16.59 -2.66
N VAL A 197 -10.12 -15.91 -3.57
CA VAL A 197 -9.48 -15.25 -4.71
C VAL A 197 -9.76 -13.74 -4.62
N LEU A 198 -8.70 -12.97 -4.49
CA LEU A 198 -8.72 -11.50 -4.55
C LEU A 198 -8.26 -11.05 -5.94
N ASP A 199 -9.15 -10.40 -6.68
CA ASP A 199 -8.85 -9.80 -7.98
C ASP A 199 -8.99 -8.27 -7.92
N SER A 200 -7.98 -7.54 -8.41
CA SER A 200 -8.04 -6.09 -8.61
C SER A 200 -8.52 -5.28 -7.38
N VAL A 201 -8.04 -5.64 -6.18
CA VAL A 201 -8.42 -5.00 -4.90
C VAL A 201 -7.20 -4.41 -4.17
N THR A 202 -7.42 -3.38 -3.37
CA THR A 202 -6.44 -2.89 -2.39
C THR A 202 -6.81 -3.37 -0.99
N VAL A 203 -5.91 -4.11 -0.31
CA VAL A 203 -6.05 -4.55 1.09
C VAL A 203 -5.11 -3.72 1.95
N ARG A 204 -5.64 -2.90 2.86
CA ARG A 204 -4.82 -1.94 3.61
C ARG A 204 -5.25 -1.64 5.03
N ASP A 205 -4.33 -1.01 5.77
CA ASP A 205 -4.51 -0.46 7.12
C ASP A 205 -4.98 -1.48 8.19
N GLY A 206 -4.96 -2.78 7.89
CA GLY A 206 -5.22 -3.84 8.88
C GLY A 206 -4.10 -3.95 9.91
N CYS A 207 -4.46 -4.38 11.12
CA CYS A 207 -3.61 -4.40 12.31
C CYS A 207 -3.77 -5.74 13.05
N ALA A 208 -2.74 -6.56 13.21
CA ALA A 208 -2.83 -7.76 14.03
C ALA A 208 -2.08 -7.54 15.36
N ASP A 209 -2.72 -6.94 16.37
CA ASP A 209 -2.09 -6.53 17.64
C ASP A 209 -2.06 -7.63 18.72
N GLY A 210 -2.98 -8.61 18.65
CA GLY A 210 -3.21 -9.61 19.70
C GLY A 210 -2.07 -10.59 20.05
N SER A 211 -2.41 -11.82 20.44
CA SER A 211 -1.42 -12.86 20.80
C SER A 211 -1.63 -14.19 20.08
N GLY A 212 -0.54 -14.81 19.60
CA GLY A 212 -0.61 -16.12 18.96
C GLY A 212 -1.07 -16.06 17.50
N ALA A 213 -2.28 -16.54 17.20
CA ALA A 213 -2.81 -16.57 15.83
C ALA A 213 -3.33 -15.19 15.39
N ILE A 214 -4.02 -14.46 16.27
CA ILE A 214 -4.49 -13.08 16.07
C ILE A 214 -3.36 -12.04 15.97
N ALA A 215 -2.11 -12.38 16.31
CA ALA A 215 -0.94 -11.50 16.19
C ALA A 215 -0.32 -11.47 14.78
N LYS A 216 -0.94 -12.16 13.81
CA LYS A 216 -0.35 -12.53 12.51
C LYS A 216 -1.26 -12.17 11.35
N GLY A 217 -0.65 -11.82 10.21
CA GLY A 217 -1.37 -11.57 8.98
C GLY A 217 -2.15 -10.27 9.03
N GLY A 218 -1.45 -9.15 9.26
CA GLY A 218 -2.07 -7.83 9.50
C GLY A 218 -3.04 -7.39 8.41
N GLY A 219 -2.70 -7.66 7.15
CA GLY A 219 -3.65 -7.60 6.04
C GLY A 219 -4.45 -8.90 5.94
N ILE A 220 -3.73 -10.01 5.72
CA ILE A 220 -4.32 -11.32 5.46
C ILE A 220 -3.61 -12.39 6.29
N PHE A 221 -4.38 -13.23 6.99
CA PHE A 221 -3.93 -14.51 7.53
C PHE A 221 -4.52 -15.65 6.69
N ASN A 222 -3.68 -16.48 6.05
CA ASN A 222 -4.13 -17.59 5.21
C ASN A 222 -3.77 -18.94 5.82
N GLY A 223 -4.76 -19.65 6.37
CA GLY A 223 -4.71 -21.08 6.70
C GLY A 223 -5.21 -22.00 5.59
N GLY A 224 -6.04 -21.49 4.66
CA GLY A 224 -6.62 -22.24 3.55
C GLY A 224 -5.89 -22.08 2.22
N LYS A 225 -6.63 -21.80 1.15
CA LYS A 225 -6.08 -21.51 -0.19
C LYS A 225 -6.35 -20.06 -0.58
N LEU A 226 -5.30 -19.34 -0.97
CA LEU A 226 -5.39 -17.93 -1.33
C LEU A 226 -4.81 -17.68 -2.73
N THR A 227 -5.52 -16.91 -3.56
CA THR A 227 -5.00 -16.36 -4.81
C THR A 227 -5.13 -14.84 -4.78
N ILE A 228 -4.03 -14.11 -5.00
CA ILE A 228 -4.01 -12.64 -5.07
C ILE A 228 -3.54 -12.23 -6.45
N ARG A 229 -4.42 -11.61 -7.26
CA ARG A 229 -4.09 -11.15 -8.62
C ARG A 229 -4.46 -9.69 -8.87
N TYR A 230 -3.62 -8.98 -9.61
CA TYR A 230 -3.80 -7.57 -9.98
C TYR A 230 -4.05 -6.62 -8.78
N SER A 231 -3.59 -7.02 -7.59
CA SER A 231 -4.01 -6.44 -6.32
C SER A 231 -2.86 -5.83 -5.53
N THR A 232 -3.18 -4.96 -4.56
CA THR A 232 -2.19 -4.23 -3.76
C THR A 232 -2.42 -4.43 -2.27
N VAL A 233 -1.45 -5.01 -1.58
CA VAL A 233 -1.46 -5.23 -0.13
C VAL A 233 -0.50 -4.21 0.50
N THR A 234 -1.04 -3.22 1.22
CA THR A 234 -0.25 -2.06 1.65
C THR A 234 -0.59 -1.51 3.02
N ALA A 235 0.40 -0.94 3.72
CA ALA A 235 0.25 -0.27 5.02
C ALA A 235 -0.32 -1.14 6.17
N ASN A 236 -0.41 -2.45 5.99
CA ASN A 236 -0.87 -3.39 7.01
C ASN A 236 0.22 -3.69 8.05
N ARG A 237 -0.18 -4.02 9.27
CA ARG A 237 0.68 -4.14 10.46
C ARG A 237 0.39 -5.42 11.21
N ALA A 238 1.40 -6.17 11.62
CA ALA A 238 1.24 -7.34 12.50
C ALA A 238 2.25 -7.31 13.65
N ARG A 239 1.86 -7.76 14.83
CA ARG A 239 2.76 -7.81 15.98
C ARG A 239 3.82 -8.88 15.83
N ASP A 240 3.43 -10.08 15.38
CA ASP A 240 4.34 -11.21 15.18
C ASP A 240 4.84 -11.30 13.74
N GLY A 241 3.99 -11.78 12.83
CA GLY A 241 4.45 -12.25 11.52
C GLY A 241 3.53 -11.84 10.38
N GLY A 242 4.11 -11.54 9.22
CA GLY A 242 3.37 -11.32 7.99
C GLY A 242 2.53 -10.04 8.04
N GLY A 243 3.18 -8.89 7.91
CA GLY A 243 2.49 -7.59 8.01
C GLY A 243 1.42 -7.45 6.94
N GLY A 244 1.78 -7.71 5.68
CA GLY A 244 0.82 -7.80 4.57
C GLY A 244 0.10 -9.15 4.53
N LEU A 245 0.87 -10.24 4.56
CA LEU A 245 0.34 -11.61 4.51
C LEU A 245 1.12 -12.54 5.45
N TYR A 246 0.41 -13.31 6.27
CA TYR A 246 0.93 -14.53 6.89
C TYR A 246 0.29 -15.75 6.24
N ASN A 247 1.08 -16.71 5.79
CA ASN A 247 0.62 -17.92 5.10
C ASN A 247 1.02 -19.20 5.82
N SER A 248 0.06 -19.91 6.41
CA SER A 248 0.16 -21.31 6.86
C SER A 248 -0.51 -22.29 5.89
N GLY A 249 -1.33 -21.79 4.96
CA GLY A 249 -1.97 -22.52 3.86
C GLY A 249 -1.17 -22.48 2.54
N THR A 250 -1.86 -22.55 1.40
CA THR A 250 -1.21 -22.37 0.08
C THR A 250 -1.59 -21.02 -0.50
N VAL A 251 -0.60 -20.26 -1.00
CA VAL A 251 -0.85 -18.96 -1.63
C VAL A 251 -0.22 -18.84 -3.01
N THR A 252 -0.99 -18.32 -3.97
CA THR A 252 -0.55 -17.92 -5.31
C THR A 252 -0.72 -16.42 -5.49
N VAL A 253 0.30 -15.74 -6.02
CA VAL A 253 0.35 -14.28 -6.16
C VAL A 253 0.79 -13.93 -7.58
N VAL A 254 -0.02 -13.20 -8.34
CA VAL A 254 0.26 -12.85 -9.75
C VAL A 254 0.03 -11.36 -10.02
N ASN A 255 0.99 -10.64 -10.64
CA ASN A 255 0.84 -9.20 -10.93
C ASN A 255 0.37 -8.37 -9.72
N SER A 256 0.95 -8.63 -8.55
CA SER A 256 0.49 -8.05 -7.28
C SER A 256 1.61 -7.28 -6.57
N THR A 257 1.23 -6.24 -5.82
CA THR A 257 2.15 -5.32 -5.15
C THR A 257 2.01 -5.45 -3.64
N PHE A 258 3.11 -5.72 -2.92
CA PHE A 258 3.18 -5.70 -1.46
C PHE A 258 4.10 -4.56 -1.04
N SER A 259 3.55 -3.49 -0.45
CA SER A 259 4.33 -2.30 -0.11
C SER A 259 4.01 -1.67 1.24
N GLY A 260 5.02 -1.23 1.97
CA GLY A 260 4.83 -0.46 3.20
C GLY A 260 4.15 -1.22 4.34
N ASN A 261 4.10 -2.55 4.29
CA ASN A 261 3.59 -3.38 5.37
C ASN A 261 4.66 -3.60 6.45
N GLN A 262 4.25 -3.79 7.70
CA GLN A 262 5.13 -3.87 8.87
C GLN A 262 4.82 -5.10 9.73
N ALA A 263 5.86 -5.80 10.21
CA ALA A 263 5.71 -6.82 11.24
C ALA A 263 6.91 -6.88 12.22
N SER A 264 6.91 -7.80 13.19
CA SER A 264 8.17 -8.25 13.79
C SER A 264 8.98 -9.09 12.79
N SER A 265 8.33 -9.99 12.06
CA SER A 265 8.97 -10.85 11.06
C SER A 265 8.19 -10.96 9.75
N GLY A 266 8.89 -10.98 8.61
CA GLY A 266 8.23 -11.09 7.30
C GLY A 266 7.31 -9.90 7.02
N GLY A 267 7.85 -8.67 7.05
CA GLY A 267 7.07 -7.43 7.00
C GLY A 267 6.07 -7.36 5.85
N GLY A 268 6.48 -7.76 4.65
CA GLY A 268 5.60 -7.95 3.50
C GLY A 268 4.86 -9.28 3.59
N ILE A 269 5.60 -10.38 3.64
CA ILE A 269 5.06 -11.75 3.68
C ILE A 269 5.83 -12.58 4.71
N GLN A 270 5.11 -13.32 5.56
CA GLN A 270 5.64 -14.49 6.24
C GLN A 270 4.95 -15.74 5.69
N THR A 271 5.70 -16.80 5.38
CA THR A 271 5.14 -18.05 4.88
C THR A 271 5.74 -19.27 5.58
N GLU A 272 4.89 -20.15 6.07
CA GLU A 272 5.27 -21.43 6.70
C GLU A 272 4.94 -22.63 5.82
N ASN A 273 4.15 -22.38 4.79
CA ASN A 273 3.70 -23.33 3.77
C ASN A 273 3.93 -22.70 2.37
N SER A 274 3.45 -23.32 1.28
CA SER A 274 3.90 -22.99 -0.08
C SER A 274 3.43 -21.62 -0.58
N LEU A 275 4.36 -20.86 -1.16
CA LEU A 275 4.17 -19.54 -1.76
C LEU A 275 4.61 -19.59 -3.23
N TYR A 276 3.69 -19.24 -4.13
CA TYR A 276 3.92 -19.18 -5.57
C TYR A 276 3.75 -17.73 -6.05
N GLY A 277 4.84 -17.06 -6.43
CA GLY A 277 4.80 -15.67 -6.90
C GLY A 277 5.21 -15.54 -8.36
N SER A 278 4.39 -14.90 -9.18
CA SER A 278 4.72 -14.53 -10.57
C SER A 278 4.50 -13.04 -10.81
N PHE A 279 5.50 -12.32 -11.33
CA PHE A 279 5.37 -10.87 -11.59
C PHE A 279 4.93 -10.08 -10.34
N VAL A 280 5.52 -10.39 -9.18
CA VAL A 280 5.19 -9.76 -7.89
C VAL A 280 6.22 -8.68 -7.56
N THR A 281 5.78 -7.55 -7.01
CA THR A 281 6.66 -6.48 -6.51
C THR A 281 6.50 -6.35 -4.99
N ILE A 282 7.52 -6.74 -4.22
CA ILE A 282 7.52 -6.75 -2.75
C ILE A 282 8.57 -5.77 -2.25
N VAL A 283 8.15 -4.55 -1.91
CA VAL A 283 9.09 -3.43 -1.66
C VAL A 283 8.70 -2.52 -0.50
N LYS A 284 9.68 -1.87 0.14
CA LYS A 284 9.44 -0.90 1.23
C LYS A 284 8.69 -1.46 2.46
N ASN A 285 8.65 -2.78 2.62
CA ASN A 285 8.09 -3.42 3.80
C ASN A 285 9.15 -3.50 4.92
N SER A 286 8.72 -3.48 6.19
CA SER A 286 9.61 -3.41 7.35
C SER A 286 9.36 -4.53 8.38
N ALA A 287 10.43 -5.03 8.98
CA ALA A 287 10.39 -6.01 10.06
C ALA A 287 11.25 -5.53 11.23
N SER A 288 10.74 -5.51 12.46
CA SER A 288 11.57 -5.13 13.62
C SER A 288 12.60 -6.19 14.02
N ALA A 289 12.40 -7.45 13.62
CA ALA A 289 13.34 -8.56 13.88
C ALA A 289 14.00 -9.12 12.61
N THR A 290 13.24 -9.57 11.60
CA THR A 290 13.84 -10.28 10.44
C THR A 290 12.99 -10.27 9.18
N ALA A 291 13.66 -10.12 8.02
CA ALA A 291 13.07 -10.05 6.69
C ALA A 291 11.92 -9.04 6.57
N GLY A 292 12.27 -7.79 6.28
CA GLY A 292 11.26 -6.79 5.90
C GLY A 292 10.42 -7.26 4.70
N GLY A 293 11.02 -7.95 3.73
CA GLY A 293 10.30 -8.50 2.57
C GLY A 293 9.58 -9.81 2.88
N ILE A 294 10.27 -10.94 2.67
CA ILE A 294 9.72 -12.30 2.80
C ILE A 294 10.47 -13.10 3.87
N LEU A 295 9.80 -13.51 4.94
CA LEU A 295 10.28 -14.59 5.81
C LEU A 295 9.66 -15.92 5.38
N ALA A 296 10.48 -16.93 5.18
CA ALA A 296 10.01 -18.30 4.96
C ALA A 296 10.41 -19.21 6.14
N ASN A 297 9.44 -19.65 6.94
CA ASN A 297 9.63 -20.44 8.18
C ASN A 297 9.05 -21.85 8.06
N PHE A 298 9.85 -22.79 7.57
CA PHE A 298 9.32 -24.03 7.00
C PHE A 298 9.60 -25.28 7.85
N ALA A 299 8.55 -25.92 8.36
CA ALA A 299 8.64 -27.16 9.14
C ALA A 299 8.78 -28.46 8.32
N SER A 300 8.43 -28.46 7.02
CA SER A 300 8.43 -29.66 6.14
C SER A 300 9.33 -29.51 4.91
N ARG A 301 9.74 -30.64 4.30
CA ARG A 301 10.54 -30.68 3.06
C ARG A 301 9.70 -30.48 1.78
N SER A 302 8.41 -30.77 1.81
CA SER A 302 7.53 -30.71 0.61
C SER A 302 7.01 -29.30 0.30
N VAL A 303 7.67 -28.28 0.81
CA VAL A 303 7.17 -26.90 0.89
C VAL A 303 8.26 -25.95 0.40
N ALA A 304 7.90 -25.00 -0.46
CA ALA A 304 8.84 -24.04 -1.05
C ALA A 304 8.23 -22.66 -1.29
N VAL A 305 9.09 -21.64 -1.35
CA VAL A 305 8.83 -20.37 -2.02
C VAL A 305 9.29 -20.53 -3.48
N THR A 306 8.35 -20.49 -4.41
CA THR A 306 8.63 -20.51 -5.86
C THR A 306 8.33 -19.13 -6.44
N MET A 307 9.33 -18.48 -7.02
CA MET A 307 9.20 -17.11 -7.53
C MET A 307 9.62 -17.04 -9.00
N LYS A 308 8.87 -16.27 -9.79
CA LYS A 308 9.13 -16.07 -11.21
C LYS A 308 8.93 -14.63 -11.64
N ASN A 309 9.96 -14.06 -12.26
CA ASN A 309 9.90 -12.70 -12.79
C ASN A 309 9.47 -11.66 -11.72
N CYS A 310 9.94 -11.80 -10.48
CA CYS A 310 9.56 -10.97 -9.32
C CYS A 310 10.65 -9.96 -8.90
N ILE A 311 10.23 -8.87 -8.24
CA ILE A 311 11.10 -7.90 -7.56
C ILE A 311 10.90 -8.01 -6.04
N VAL A 312 12.00 -8.14 -5.29
CA VAL A 312 12.02 -7.94 -3.82
C VAL A 312 13.11 -6.92 -3.48
N ALA A 313 12.74 -5.72 -3.01
CA ALA A 313 13.69 -4.61 -2.94
C ALA A 313 13.33 -3.54 -1.91
N ASN A 314 14.33 -2.82 -1.39
CA ASN A 314 14.14 -1.69 -0.46
C ASN A 314 13.30 -2.04 0.78
N ASN A 315 13.22 -3.31 1.16
CA ASN A 315 12.65 -3.73 2.43
C ASN A 315 13.70 -3.55 3.53
N VAL A 316 13.29 -3.52 4.80
CA VAL A 316 14.17 -3.25 5.94
C VAL A 316 13.90 -4.24 7.07
N ALA A 317 14.94 -4.86 7.62
CA ALA A 317 14.91 -5.44 8.95
C ALA A 317 15.67 -4.50 9.91
N GLU A 318 15.12 -4.21 11.09
CA GLU A 318 15.73 -3.25 12.04
C GLU A 318 16.95 -3.84 12.77
N VAL A 319 17.05 -5.17 12.87
CA VAL A 319 18.23 -5.86 13.39
C VAL A 319 19.34 -5.90 12.34
N GLU A 320 20.48 -5.28 12.61
CA GLU A 320 21.61 -5.13 11.65
C GLU A 320 22.17 -6.45 11.09
N THR A 321 21.98 -7.57 11.79
CA THR A 321 22.43 -8.90 11.35
C THR A 321 21.38 -9.67 10.53
N ALA A 322 20.16 -9.14 10.41
CA ALA A 322 19.08 -9.78 9.66
C ALA A 322 19.13 -9.39 8.17
N THR A 323 18.71 -10.31 7.30
CA THR A 323 18.57 -10.03 5.87
C THR A 323 17.32 -9.18 5.62
N ASN A 324 17.49 -8.02 5.01
CA ASN A 324 16.40 -7.08 4.69
C ASN A 324 15.31 -7.66 3.78
N ASN A 325 15.67 -8.33 2.68
CA ASN A 325 14.72 -8.70 1.63
C ASN A 325 14.11 -10.09 1.84
N CYS A 326 14.88 -11.18 1.89
CA CYS A 326 14.34 -12.51 2.17
C CYS A 326 15.18 -13.28 3.20
N PHE A 327 14.52 -13.99 4.12
CA PHE A 327 15.18 -14.90 5.06
C PHE A 327 14.54 -16.29 5.06
N THR A 328 15.29 -17.31 5.47
CA THR A 328 14.79 -18.68 5.64
C THR A 328 15.07 -19.17 7.04
N LEU A 329 14.01 -19.47 7.78
CA LEU A 329 14.06 -20.34 8.94
C LEU A 329 13.68 -21.75 8.47
N THR A 330 14.56 -22.72 8.67
CA THR A 330 14.30 -24.11 8.29
C THR A 330 14.89 -25.06 9.32
N SER A 331 14.08 -26.04 9.74
CA SER A 331 14.51 -27.17 10.56
C SER A 331 15.11 -28.33 9.74
N VAL A 332 15.16 -28.18 8.40
CA VAL A 332 15.61 -29.22 7.46
C VAL A 332 16.60 -28.67 6.41
N SER A 333 17.39 -29.57 5.84
CA SER A 333 18.66 -29.31 5.15
C SER A 333 18.61 -28.74 3.73
N ASP A 334 17.45 -28.72 3.08
CA ASP A 334 17.35 -28.58 1.62
C ASP A 334 16.80 -27.20 1.21
N PRO A 335 17.19 -26.63 0.05
CA PRO A 335 16.84 -25.27 -0.33
C PRO A 335 15.37 -25.14 -0.72
N LYS A 336 14.64 -24.29 0.02
CA LYS A 336 13.19 -24.05 -0.15
C LYS A 336 12.86 -22.81 -0.96
N TRP A 337 13.81 -22.36 -1.79
CA TRP A 337 13.69 -21.20 -2.67
C TRP A 337 13.94 -21.62 -4.11
N LEU A 338 12.86 -21.73 -4.88
CA LEU A 338 12.89 -22.04 -6.30
C LEU A 338 12.74 -20.74 -7.10
N SER A 339 13.88 -20.16 -7.47
CA SER A 339 13.96 -19.02 -8.37
C SER A 339 13.88 -19.51 -9.81
N THR A 340 12.82 -19.11 -10.53
CA THR A 340 12.64 -19.37 -11.97
C THR A 340 12.53 -18.05 -12.73
N GLY A 341 12.85 -18.04 -14.02
CA GLY A 341 12.93 -16.80 -14.80
C GLY A 341 13.91 -15.78 -14.21
N THR A 342 13.61 -14.49 -14.32
CA THR A 342 14.48 -13.40 -13.82
C THR A 342 13.93 -12.80 -12.54
N ASN A 343 14.43 -13.19 -11.37
CA ASN A 343 14.06 -12.56 -10.10
C ASN A 343 15.12 -11.56 -9.64
N LEU A 344 14.71 -10.35 -9.26
CA LEU A 344 15.59 -9.24 -8.91
C LEU A 344 15.53 -8.89 -7.41
N ALA A 345 16.69 -8.83 -6.77
CA ALA A 345 16.84 -8.46 -5.36
C ALA A 345 17.49 -7.07 -5.20
N GLY A 346 16.71 -6.07 -4.81
CA GLY A 346 17.20 -4.70 -4.63
C GLY A 346 18.13 -4.57 -3.43
N GLY A 347 19.43 -4.46 -3.67
CA GLY A 347 20.47 -4.55 -2.63
C GLY A 347 20.83 -5.99 -2.21
N GLY A 348 20.36 -7.01 -2.94
CA GLY A 348 20.64 -8.42 -2.64
C GLY A 348 19.77 -8.99 -1.51
N GLY A 349 20.26 -10.04 -0.83
CA GLY A 349 19.58 -10.61 0.34
C GLY A 349 18.34 -11.45 0.04
N CYS A 350 18.19 -12.03 -1.16
CA CYS A 350 17.25 -13.13 -1.42
C CYS A 350 17.98 -14.32 -2.08
N PRO A 351 17.73 -15.57 -1.64
CA PRO A 351 18.38 -16.74 -2.24
C PRO A 351 18.09 -16.86 -3.74
N SER A 352 19.13 -17.07 -4.55
CA SER A 352 19.04 -17.31 -6.00
C SER A 352 18.35 -16.19 -6.81
N PHE A 353 18.22 -14.99 -6.26
CA PHE A 353 17.77 -13.79 -6.98
C PHE A 353 19.00 -12.99 -7.44
N THR A 354 18.93 -12.35 -8.60
CA THR A 354 19.98 -11.48 -9.12
C THR A 354 20.03 -10.18 -8.31
N PRO A 355 21.13 -9.87 -7.59
CA PRO A 355 21.26 -8.60 -6.88
C PRO A 355 21.37 -7.44 -7.86
N THR A 356 20.66 -6.35 -7.61
CA THR A 356 20.76 -5.11 -8.40
C THR A 356 20.54 -3.88 -7.52
N SER A 357 21.17 -2.77 -7.89
CA SER A 357 20.94 -1.44 -7.29
C SER A 357 20.12 -0.52 -8.22
N GLN A 358 19.91 -0.90 -9.48
CA GLN A 358 19.36 -0.05 -10.53
C GLN A 358 17.90 -0.39 -10.84
N LEU A 359 17.06 -0.58 -9.82
CA LEU A 359 15.64 -0.91 -10.01
C LEU A 359 14.78 0.31 -10.37
N ASN A 360 15.24 1.53 -10.08
CA ASN A 360 14.59 2.80 -10.44
C ASN A 360 13.05 2.77 -10.28
N LEU A 361 12.56 2.37 -9.10
CA LEU A 361 11.13 2.26 -8.83
C LEU A 361 10.53 3.62 -8.43
N GLY A 362 9.37 3.93 -8.99
CA GLY A 362 8.54 5.05 -8.56
C GLY A 362 7.96 4.90 -7.14
N PRO A 363 7.24 5.92 -6.64
CA PRO A 363 6.41 5.76 -5.44
C PRO A 363 5.32 4.69 -5.66
N LEU A 364 4.72 4.21 -4.57
CA LEU A 364 3.43 3.54 -4.66
C LEU A 364 2.41 4.62 -5.01
N ALA A 365 1.71 4.46 -6.13
CA ALA A 365 0.75 5.44 -6.61
C ALA A 365 -0.21 4.81 -7.64
N ASN A 366 -1.30 5.51 -7.94
CA ASN A 366 -2.08 5.24 -9.15
C ASN A 366 -1.25 5.58 -10.40
N ASN A 367 -0.73 4.54 -11.06
CA ASN A 367 -0.01 4.64 -12.34
C ASN A 367 -0.86 4.20 -13.54
N GLY A 368 -2.19 4.43 -13.49
CA GLY A 368 -3.13 4.16 -14.57
C GLY A 368 -3.77 2.76 -14.54
N GLY A 369 -3.86 2.13 -13.37
CA GLY A 369 -4.52 0.83 -13.17
C GLY A 369 -5.66 0.90 -12.16
N LEU A 370 -6.29 -0.24 -11.90
CA LEU A 370 -7.32 -0.37 -10.85
C LEU A 370 -6.75 -0.28 -9.43
N THR A 371 -5.48 -0.65 -9.23
CA THR A 371 -4.78 -0.65 -7.94
C THR A 371 -3.43 0.08 -8.03
N GLU A 372 -2.89 0.50 -6.89
CA GLU A 372 -1.63 1.25 -6.84
C GLU A 372 -0.42 0.34 -7.09
N THR A 373 0.48 0.77 -7.99
CA THR A 373 1.69 0.05 -8.39
C THR A 373 2.95 0.84 -8.01
N HIS A 374 4.11 0.18 -8.08
CA HIS A 374 5.39 0.87 -8.28
C HIS A 374 5.74 0.90 -9.77
N ALA A 375 5.71 2.07 -10.39
CA ALA A 375 6.13 2.22 -11.78
C ALA A 375 7.62 1.92 -11.97
N LEU A 376 7.97 1.24 -13.05
CA LEU A 376 9.36 1.14 -13.51
C LEU A 376 9.74 2.44 -14.21
N LEU A 377 10.74 3.16 -13.67
CA LEU A 377 11.26 4.38 -14.29
C LEU A 377 12.36 4.05 -15.29
N SER A 378 12.65 5.00 -16.18
CA SER A 378 13.66 4.85 -17.23
C SER A 378 15.02 4.35 -16.68
N GLY A 379 15.62 3.40 -17.41
CA GLY A 379 16.87 2.75 -17.01
C GLY A 379 16.74 1.72 -15.88
N SER A 380 15.52 1.35 -15.47
CA SER A 380 15.32 0.23 -14.53
C SER A 380 15.85 -1.08 -15.12
N ALA A 381 16.60 -1.84 -14.30
CA ALA A 381 17.07 -3.19 -14.62
C ALA A 381 15.95 -4.25 -14.67
N ALA A 382 14.70 -3.86 -14.36
CA ALA A 382 13.53 -4.72 -14.51
C ALA A 382 12.87 -4.62 -15.91
N ILE A 383 13.20 -3.59 -16.69
CA ILE A 383 12.64 -3.37 -18.04
C ILE A 383 13.26 -4.37 -19.03
N ASP A 384 12.43 -4.96 -19.89
CA ASP A 384 12.78 -5.98 -20.89
C ASP A 384 13.51 -7.22 -20.30
N ALA A 385 13.39 -7.46 -19.00
CA ALA A 385 14.28 -8.34 -18.24
C ALA A 385 13.71 -9.74 -17.89
N ALA A 386 12.39 -9.97 -18.02
CA ALA A 386 11.81 -11.29 -17.77
C ALA A 386 12.26 -12.30 -18.85
N THR A 387 12.39 -13.58 -18.47
CA THR A 387 12.77 -14.64 -19.43
C THR A 387 11.67 -14.95 -20.44
N ASP A 388 10.43 -14.82 -19.98
CA ASP A 388 9.20 -15.14 -20.69
C ASP A 388 8.03 -14.41 -20.02
N CYS A 389 6.87 -14.44 -20.68
CA CYS A 389 5.63 -13.82 -20.20
C CYS A 389 4.69 -14.85 -19.56
N THR A 390 5.21 -15.80 -18.77
CA THR A 390 4.41 -16.85 -18.13
C THR A 390 4.62 -16.93 -16.62
N ASP A 391 3.62 -17.44 -15.92
CA ASP A 391 3.69 -17.70 -14.48
C ASP A 391 4.52 -18.96 -14.15
N VAL A 392 4.57 -19.32 -12.87
CA VAL A 392 5.30 -20.51 -12.36
C VAL A 392 4.80 -21.82 -12.95
N ASP A 393 3.53 -21.90 -13.36
CA ASP A 393 2.92 -23.09 -13.96
C ASP A 393 3.02 -23.10 -15.50
N GLY A 394 3.58 -22.03 -16.08
CA GLY A 394 3.74 -21.85 -17.53
C GLY A 394 2.52 -21.25 -18.23
N THR A 395 1.52 -20.78 -17.49
CA THR A 395 0.36 -20.08 -18.06
C THR A 395 0.74 -18.69 -18.51
N THR A 396 0.23 -18.24 -19.66
CA THR A 396 0.58 -16.91 -20.22
C THR A 396 -0.03 -15.77 -19.40
N VAL A 397 0.84 -14.90 -18.88
CA VAL A 397 0.49 -13.66 -18.18
C VAL A 397 0.45 -12.54 -19.22
N SER A 398 -0.73 -12.32 -19.81
CA SER A 398 -0.93 -11.43 -20.96
C SER A 398 -1.04 -9.94 -20.62
N ARG A 399 -1.07 -9.58 -19.32
CA ARG A 399 -1.18 -8.20 -18.83
C ARG A 399 -0.38 -7.99 -17.54
N ASP A 400 -0.11 -6.75 -17.17
CA ASP A 400 0.43 -6.33 -15.87
C ASP A 400 -0.67 -6.01 -14.84
N GLN A 401 -0.32 -5.56 -13.62
CA GLN A 401 -1.27 -5.18 -12.57
C GLN A 401 -2.35 -4.18 -13.04
N ARG A 402 -2.00 -3.29 -13.98
CA ARG A 402 -2.87 -2.21 -14.44
C ARG A 402 -3.72 -2.61 -15.65
N GLY A 403 -3.50 -3.80 -16.19
CA GLY A 403 -4.11 -4.25 -17.44
C GLY A 403 -3.33 -3.86 -18.70
N VAL A 404 -2.13 -3.28 -18.59
CA VAL A 404 -1.26 -3.01 -19.76
C VAL A 404 -0.82 -4.35 -20.33
N ALA A 405 -0.86 -4.50 -21.67
CA ALA A 405 -0.55 -5.76 -22.34
C ALA A 405 0.92 -6.17 -22.12
N ARG A 406 1.18 -7.48 -22.19
CA ARG A 406 2.51 -8.09 -22.08
C ARG A 406 2.80 -8.96 -23.32
N PRO A 407 4.00 -8.92 -23.94
CA PRO A 407 5.11 -8.00 -23.66
C PRO A 407 4.93 -6.59 -24.26
N ARG A 408 5.63 -5.62 -23.68
CA ARG A 408 5.95 -4.28 -24.18
C ARG A 408 7.47 -4.08 -24.12
N GLY A 409 7.94 -2.88 -23.80
CA GLY A 409 9.35 -2.57 -23.74
C GLY A 409 10.00 -2.23 -25.08
N SER A 410 11.31 -2.01 -25.01
CA SER A 410 12.16 -1.51 -26.08
C SER A 410 12.92 -2.61 -26.82
N ALA A 411 12.96 -3.83 -26.27
CA ALA A 411 13.63 -4.96 -26.89
C ALA A 411 12.99 -5.37 -28.22
N GLN A 412 13.76 -6.07 -29.04
CA GLN A 412 13.30 -6.63 -30.32
C GLN A 412 13.66 -8.12 -30.39
N PRO A 413 12.68 -9.04 -30.31
CA PRO A 413 11.27 -8.78 -30.04
C PRO A 413 11.02 -8.19 -28.63
N PRO A 414 9.87 -7.51 -28.41
CA PRO A 414 9.48 -6.98 -27.10
C PRO A 414 9.51 -8.06 -26.02
N LYS A 415 9.86 -7.70 -24.78
CA LYS A 415 10.00 -8.61 -23.65
C LYS A 415 9.18 -8.14 -22.45
N CYS A 416 8.75 -9.10 -21.64
CA CYS A 416 8.10 -8.78 -20.38
C CYS A 416 9.07 -8.16 -19.38
N ASP A 417 8.53 -7.30 -18.53
CA ASP A 417 9.23 -6.71 -17.40
C ASP A 417 9.11 -7.58 -16.15
N VAL A 418 10.13 -7.48 -15.29
CA VAL A 418 10.14 -8.13 -13.97
C VAL A 418 9.29 -7.31 -12.99
N GLY A 419 8.46 -7.99 -12.20
CA GLY A 419 7.55 -7.40 -11.23
C GLY A 419 6.17 -7.08 -11.80
N ALA A 420 5.33 -6.44 -10.99
CA ALA A 420 3.89 -6.25 -11.25
C ALA A 420 3.54 -5.20 -12.31
N TYR A 421 4.54 -4.51 -12.87
CA TYR A 421 4.37 -3.38 -13.77
C TYR A 421 5.09 -3.64 -15.10
N GLU A 422 4.43 -3.37 -16.22
CA GLU A 422 5.02 -3.41 -17.56
C GLU A 422 5.28 -1.99 -18.08
N TRP A 423 6.54 -1.67 -18.37
CA TRP A 423 6.92 -0.40 -18.97
C TRP A 423 6.57 -0.36 -20.45
N ASP A 424 5.79 0.65 -20.82
CA ASP A 424 5.37 0.91 -22.19
C ASP A 424 6.14 2.15 -22.71
N PRO A 425 7.00 2.03 -23.73
CA PRO A 425 7.74 3.18 -24.29
C PRO A 425 6.83 4.22 -24.96
N ASP A 426 5.65 3.81 -25.43
CA ASP A 426 4.73 4.65 -26.19
C ASP A 426 3.78 5.44 -25.25
N ILE A 427 3.70 5.05 -23.98
CA ILE A 427 2.90 5.72 -22.94
C ILE A 427 3.86 6.42 -21.97
N PRO A 428 3.92 7.77 -21.93
CA PRO A 428 4.76 8.45 -20.95
C PRO A 428 4.36 8.02 -19.54
N THR A 429 5.34 7.64 -18.71
CA THR A 429 5.09 7.19 -17.34
C THR A 429 4.17 8.19 -16.62
N PRO A 430 2.96 7.79 -16.20
CA PRO A 430 1.97 8.74 -15.76
C PRO A 430 2.48 9.53 -14.57
N THR A 431 2.32 10.85 -14.63
CA THR A 431 2.57 11.71 -13.46
C THR A 431 1.57 11.29 -12.38
N PRO A 432 2.01 11.02 -11.13
CA PRO A 432 1.14 10.49 -10.09
C PRO A 432 -0.04 11.43 -9.88
N THR A 433 -1.22 10.97 -10.28
CA THR A 433 -2.45 11.72 -10.20
C THR A 433 -3.12 11.33 -8.89
N ALA A 434 -3.45 12.32 -8.05
CA ALA A 434 -4.15 12.05 -6.80
C ALA A 434 -5.48 11.36 -7.09
N THR A 435 -5.74 10.25 -6.39
CA THR A 435 -7.01 9.52 -6.45
C THR A 435 -8.17 10.50 -6.23
N PRO A 436 -9.19 10.51 -7.11
CA PRO A 436 -10.32 11.41 -6.93
C PRO A 436 -11.04 11.07 -5.62
N THR A 437 -10.92 11.96 -4.63
CA THR A 437 -11.72 11.87 -3.40
C THR A 437 -13.19 11.90 -3.80
N ALA A 438 -13.96 10.87 -3.43
CA ALA A 438 -15.40 10.86 -3.61
C ALA A 438 -16.00 12.13 -2.99
N ALA A 439 -16.93 12.77 -3.71
CA ALA A 439 -17.58 13.99 -3.22
C ALA A 439 -18.25 13.69 -1.86
N PRO A 440 -18.12 14.57 -0.85
CA PRO A 440 -18.57 14.26 0.51
C PRO A 440 -20.09 14.08 0.55
N THR A 441 -20.53 12.85 0.83
CA THR A 441 -21.91 12.55 1.22
C THR A 441 -22.18 13.23 2.56
N VAL A 442 -23.07 14.22 2.56
CA VAL A 442 -23.50 14.89 3.79
C VAL A 442 -24.60 14.05 4.42
N CYS A 443 -24.24 13.22 5.39
CA CYS A 443 -25.20 12.58 6.28
C CYS A 443 -25.54 13.53 7.43
N LEU A 444 -26.83 13.66 7.77
CA LEU A 444 -27.28 14.51 8.87
C LEU A 444 -27.25 13.76 10.22
N ASP A 445 -27.33 12.43 10.17
CA ASP A 445 -27.16 11.51 11.29
C ASP A 445 -26.73 10.11 10.81
N PHE A 446 -26.65 9.14 11.73
CA PHE A 446 -26.18 7.77 11.48
C PHE A 446 -27.10 6.90 10.61
N THR A 447 -28.30 7.37 10.24
CA THR A 447 -29.29 6.55 9.52
C THR A 447 -29.82 7.20 8.23
N THR A 448 -29.45 8.45 7.94
CA THR A 448 -29.91 9.16 6.73
C THR A 448 -28.79 9.88 5.99
N CYS A 449 -28.57 9.48 4.73
CA CYS A 449 -27.62 10.08 3.81
C CYS A 449 -28.32 10.29 2.45
N PHE A 450 -28.10 11.44 1.81
CA PHE A 450 -28.64 11.74 0.47
C PHE A 450 -27.50 12.08 -0.50
N PRO A 451 -27.56 11.64 -1.77
CA PRO A 451 -26.63 12.11 -2.78
C PRO A 451 -26.88 13.61 -3.05
N ARG A 452 -25.81 14.40 -3.10
CA ARG A 452 -25.90 15.82 -3.46
C ARG A 452 -25.99 15.92 -4.99
N GLU A 453 -27.17 16.26 -5.51
CA GLU A 453 -27.40 16.59 -6.91
C GLU A 453 -26.30 17.56 -7.43
N THR A 454 -25.60 17.13 -8.49
CA THR A 454 -24.61 17.95 -9.18
C THR A 454 -25.34 19.08 -9.91
N PRO A 455 -24.93 20.36 -9.77
CA PRO A 455 -25.56 21.43 -10.53
C PRO A 455 -25.32 21.22 -12.03
N THR A 456 -26.40 20.96 -12.77
CA THR A 456 -26.38 20.83 -14.24
C THR A 456 -25.77 22.08 -14.86
N ALA A 457 -24.69 21.91 -15.63
CA ALA A 457 -24.06 23.02 -16.34
C ALA A 457 -25.07 23.63 -17.32
N THR A 458 -25.32 24.94 -17.18
CA THR A 458 -26.12 25.68 -18.16
C THR A 458 -25.29 25.87 -19.43
N GLU A 459 -25.73 25.30 -20.55
CA GLU A 459 -25.05 25.49 -21.83
C GLU A 459 -25.01 26.97 -22.23
N THR A 460 -23.81 27.47 -22.51
CA THR A 460 -23.63 28.81 -23.09
C THR A 460 -23.69 28.68 -24.62
N PRO A 461 -24.55 29.44 -25.33
CA PRO A 461 -24.76 29.24 -26.76
C PRO A 461 -23.52 29.60 -27.60
N ILE A 462 -23.23 28.75 -28.59
CA ILE A 462 -22.09 28.88 -29.49
C ILE A 462 -22.31 30.04 -30.47
N GLY A 463 -21.41 31.03 -30.46
CA GLY A 463 -21.43 32.16 -31.40
C GLY A 463 -20.99 31.77 -32.81
N THR A 464 -21.83 32.06 -33.81
CA THR A 464 -21.56 31.85 -35.24
C THR A 464 -20.57 32.91 -35.78
N PRO A 465 -19.61 32.58 -36.66
CA PRO A 465 -18.62 33.53 -37.14
C PRO A 465 -19.19 34.48 -38.22
N THR A 466 -18.86 35.78 -38.13
CA THR A 466 -19.24 36.79 -39.15
C THR A 466 -17.99 37.41 -39.79
N ARG A 467 -17.95 37.50 -41.12
CA ARG A 467 -16.84 38.09 -41.91
C ARG A 467 -17.01 39.61 -42.08
N SER A 468 -15.90 40.36 -42.15
CA SER A 468 -15.79 41.67 -42.85
C SER A 468 -14.32 42.11 -43.06
N PRO A 469 -14.02 43.11 -43.93
CA PRO A 469 -12.94 42.93 -44.93
C PRO A 469 -11.75 43.92 -44.89
N SER A 470 -10.76 43.67 -45.77
CA SER A 470 -9.62 44.55 -46.19
C SER A 470 -10.10 45.66 -47.16
N PRO A 471 -9.41 46.82 -47.38
CA PRO A 471 -8.04 47.02 -47.97
C PRO A 471 -7.10 48.02 -47.20
N THR A 472 -5.75 48.01 -47.24
CA THR A 472 -4.72 48.36 -48.30
C THR A 472 -4.53 49.90 -48.55
N PRO A 473 -3.33 50.51 -48.83
CA PRO A 473 -1.90 50.08 -48.82
C PRO A 473 -0.85 51.01 -48.09
N THR A 474 0.41 50.56 -48.19
CA THR A 474 1.77 51.14 -47.94
C THR A 474 2.11 52.53 -48.52
N PRO A 475 3.26 53.17 -48.15
CA PRO A 475 4.53 52.93 -48.88
C PRO A 475 5.82 52.82 -48.02
N SER A 476 6.87 52.26 -48.64
CA SER A 476 8.25 52.09 -48.16
C SER A 476 9.17 53.24 -48.66
N PRO A 477 10.31 53.52 -48.01
CA PRO A 477 11.63 53.14 -48.58
C PRO A 477 12.66 52.75 -47.48
N SER A 478 13.92 52.34 -47.75
CA SER A 478 14.54 51.55 -48.84
C SER A 478 15.93 51.09 -48.33
N HIS A 479 16.59 50.20 -49.07
CA HIS A 479 17.84 49.48 -48.73
C HIS A 479 19.07 50.36 -48.42
N THR A 480 20.00 49.84 -47.62
CA THR A 480 21.45 49.70 -47.96
C THR A 480 22.12 48.72 -46.98
N ALA A 481 23.09 47.93 -47.45
CA ALA A 481 23.92 47.04 -46.64
C ALA A 481 25.40 47.42 -46.76
N VAL A 482 26.17 47.30 -45.67
CA VAL A 482 27.64 47.39 -45.66
C VAL A 482 28.18 46.31 -44.70
N SER A 483 29.29 45.68 -45.09
CA SER A 483 29.92 44.55 -44.39
C SER A 483 31.23 45.01 -43.67
N PRO A 484 32.06 44.14 -43.08
CA PRO A 484 32.37 44.21 -41.66
C PRO A 484 33.73 44.87 -41.34
N THR A 485 33.99 45.10 -40.06
CA THR A 485 35.36 45.32 -39.55
C THR A 485 35.51 44.63 -38.20
N VAL A 486 36.52 43.77 -38.09
CA VAL A 486 36.87 43.00 -36.88
C VAL A 486 38.15 43.58 -36.30
N THR A 487 38.18 43.86 -35.00
CA THR A 487 39.39 43.94 -34.15
C THR A 487 38.95 43.71 -32.70
N PRO A 488 39.72 43.00 -31.83
CA PRO A 488 39.14 42.22 -30.75
C PRO A 488 39.30 42.80 -29.33
N THR A 489 38.67 42.10 -28.37
CA THR A 489 38.94 42.09 -26.90
C THR A 489 38.73 43.39 -26.11
N VAL A 490 37.84 43.35 -25.12
CA VAL A 490 38.15 42.93 -23.73
C VAL A 490 36.83 42.56 -23.01
N ARG A 491 36.88 41.57 -22.11
CA ARG A 491 35.76 41.13 -21.26
C ARG A 491 35.82 41.81 -19.89
N PRO A 492 34.69 42.36 -19.41
CA PRO A 492 34.29 42.19 -18.02
C PRO A 492 32.91 41.51 -17.90
N SER A 493 32.62 41.02 -16.69
CA SER A 493 31.43 40.22 -16.35
C SER A 493 30.13 41.05 -16.41
N PRO A 494 28.97 40.47 -16.77
CA PRO A 494 27.72 41.21 -16.85
C PRO A 494 27.12 41.54 -15.48
N THR A 495 26.65 42.79 -15.33
CA THR A 495 25.67 43.21 -14.33
C THR A 495 24.29 43.25 -15.00
N PRO A 496 23.27 42.51 -14.53
CA PRO A 496 21.90 42.65 -15.02
C PRO A 496 21.09 43.66 -14.20
N THR A 497 20.18 44.38 -14.86
CA THR A 497 19.13 45.22 -14.27
C THR A 497 17.88 45.08 -15.16
N PRO A 498 16.65 45.00 -14.61
CA PRO A 498 15.51 44.30 -15.25
C PRO A 498 14.65 45.23 -16.13
N PRO A 499 13.71 44.70 -16.96
CA PRO A 499 12.31 44.60 -16.48
C PRO A 499 11.37 43.50 -17.09
N LEU A 500 10.51 42.96 -16.20
CA LEU A 500 9.05 42.68 -16.32
C LEU A 500 8.42 41.72 -17.36
N ALA A 501 7.95 40.58 -16.80
CA ALA A 501 6.60 39.98 -16.86
C ALA A 501 6.04 39.36 -18.16
N PRO A 502 5.46 38.15 -18.03
CA PRO A 502 4.00 37.99 -18.12
C PRO A 502 3.33 37.70 -16.76
N THR A 503 2.00 37.81 -16.73
CA THR A 503 1.19 37.96 -15.51
C THR A 503 0.73 36.66 -14.82
N SER A 504 0.93 36.63 -13.50
CA SER A 504 0.06 36.05 -12.46
C SER A 504 -0.35 34.57 -12.53
N VAL A 505 0.48 33.70 -11.94
CA VAL A 505 0.08 32.87 -10.78
C VAL A 505 1.17 33.05 -9.71
N GLY A 506 0.81 33.13 -8.42
CA GLY A 506 1.67 33.70 -7.36
C GLY A 506 2.96 32.92 -7.03
N PRO A 507 3.97 33.58 -6.41
CA PRO A 507 5.25 32.96 -6.09
C PRO A 507 5.15 31.97 -4.92
N SER A 508 5.82 30.83 -5.03
CA SER A 508 6.10 29.96 -3.89
C SER A 508 7.06 30.67 -2.94
N ALA A 509 6.65 30.92 -1.70
CA ALA A 509 7.49 31.55 -0.70
C ALA A 509 8.72 30.68 -0.37
N ARG A 510 9.92 31.28 -0.39
CA ARG A 510 11.23 30.61 -0.20
C ARG A 510 12.07 31.38 0.82
N CYS A 511 13.00 30.70 1.47
CA CYS A 511 14.03 31.36 2.24
C CYS A 511 15.05 32.07 1.32
N PRO A 512 15.51 33.28 1.64
CA PRO A 512 16.64 33.90 0.95
C PRO A 512 17.91 33.05 1.07
N ALA A 513 18.87 33.22 0.15
CA ALA A 513 20.13 32.45 0.16
C ALA A 513 21.05 32.82 1.35
N GLU A 514 20.92 34.04 1.89
CA GLU A 514 21.72 34.56 3.01
C GLU A 514 20.81 35.12 4.13
N PRO A 515 21.25 35.07 5.41
CA PRO A 515 20.48 35.59 6.54
C PRO A 515 20.14 37.08 6.35
N GLN A 516 18.87 37.43 6.49
CA GLN A 516 18.45 38.81 6.31
C GLN A 516 18.73 39.65 7.56
N PRO A 517 19.25 40.89 7.43
CA PRO A 517 19.45 41.80 8.54
C PRO A 517 18.12 42.34 9.08
N GLY A 518 18.14 42.86 10.31
CA GLY A 518 16.98 43.56 10.91
C GLY A 518 15.96 42.67 11.62
N CYS A 519 16.19 41.36 11.71
CA CYS A 519 15.37 40.47 12.52
C CYS A 519 15.59 40.70 14.03
N ASP A 520 14.53 40.59 14.84
CA ASP A 520 14.60 40.75 16.29
C ASP A 520 15.29 39.52 16.93
N GLN A 521 16.26 39.76 17.83
CA GLN A 521 17.01 38.69 18.52
C GLN A 521 16.37 38.31 19.89
N PRO A 522 16.28 37.00 20.22
CA PRO A 522 15.79 36.52 21.51
C PRO A 522 16.80 36.72 22.64
N ARG A 523 16.33 36.73 23.90
CA ARG A 523 17.24 36.74 25.06
C ARG A 523 17.85 35.36 25.40
N ARG A 524 17.18 34.26 25.05
CA ARG A 524 17.63 32.87 25.21
C ARG A 524 17.02 32.03 24.10
N SER A 525 17.77 31.05 23.62
CA SER A 525 17.39 30.17 22.51
C SER A 525 18.04 28.78 22.71
N LYS A 526 17.48 27.77 22.05
CA LYS A 526 18.00 26.39 21.99
C LYS A 526 17.65 25.83 20.62
N LEU A 527 18.59 25.16 19.96
CA LEU A 527 18.36 24.44 18.71
C LEU A 527 18.65 22.95 18.96
N VAL A 528 17.67 22.09 18.69
CA VAL A 528 17.84 20.62 18.77
C VAL A 528 17.45 20.01 17.43
N ILE A 529 18.37 19.26 16.84
CA ILE A 529 18.14 18.49 15.62
C ILE A 529 18.38 17.02 15.98
N ARG A 530 17.41 16.13 15.77
CA ARG A 530 17.54 14.70 16.09
C ARG A 530 17.61 13.85 14.82
N LYS A 531 18.48 12.84 14.80
CA LYS A 531 18.56 11.84 13.72
C LYS A 531 17.47 10.77 13.89
N TRP A 532 16.98 10.24 12.77
CA TRP A 532 16.02 9.13 12.71
C TRP A 532 16.70 7.82 12.27
N PRO A 533 16.26 6.63 12.74
CA PRO A 533 15.34 6.41 13.87
C PRO A 533 16.06 6.48 15.21
N LEU A 534 15.33 6.88 16.25
CA LEU A 534 15.74 6.74 17.66
C LEU A 534 14.48 6.71 18.52
N GLU A 535 14.44 5.78 19.45
CA GLU A 535 13.29 5.54 20.32
C GLU A 535 13.01 6.76 21.22
N ALA A 536 11.73 7.11 21.33
CA ALA A 536 11.16 8.21 22.13
C ALA A 536 11.60 9.66 21.77
N GLN A 537 10.60 10.41 21.27
CA GLN A 537 10.58 11.84 20.90
C GLN A 537 11.22 12.18 19.55
N ASN A 538 10.35 12.36 18.55
CA ASN A 538 10.67 12.13 17.14
C ASN A 538 10.58 13.43 16.34
N GLY A 539 11.60 14.28 16.41
CA GLY A 539 11.67 15.45 15.51
C GLY A 539 12.82 16.42 15.74
N VAL A 540 12.91 17.41 14.85
CA VAL A 540 13.70 18.62 15.05
C VAL A 540 12.94 19.53 16.01
N GLU A 541 13.30 19.44 17.30
CA GLU A 541 12.75 20.31 18.35
C GLU A 541 13.51 21.64 18.35
N LEU A 542 13.06 22.55 17.48
CA LEU A 542 13.48 23.94 17.42
C LEU A 542 12.85 24.72 18.59
N LEU A 543 13.33 24.44 19.80
CA LEU A 543 12.98 25.11 21.05
C LEU A 543 13.68 26.49 21.18
N LEU A 544 13.59 27.26 20.11
CA LEU A 544 13.96 28.67 20.11
C LEU A 544 13.17 29.41 21.23
N TRP A 545 13.60 30.61 21.62
CA TRP A 545 12.84 31.53 22.51
C TRP A 545 12.57 31.08 23.96
N ARG A 546 13.34 31.65 24.89
CA ARG A 546 12.83 32.06 26.22
C ARG A 546 13.27 33.50 26.53
N GLY A 547 12.57 34.49 25.96
CA GLY A 547 12.60 35.87 26.45
C GLY A 547 12.61 36.98 25.37
N ARG A 548 11.82 38.02 25.67
CA ARG A 548 11.57 39.31 25.01
C ARG A 548 12.30 39.67 23.70
N PRO A 549 11.70 39.37 22.53
CA PRO A 549 11.63 40.33 21.43
C PRO A 549 10.66 41.49 21.75
N ARG A 550 10.74 42.62 21.04
CA ARG A 550 9.91 43.82 21.33
C ARG A 550 8.50 43.80 20.69
N ARG A 551 8.17 42.83 19.85
CA ARG A 551 6.94 42.81 19.02
C ARG A 551 5.91 41.79 19.49
N ASP A 552 4.64 42.13 19.30
CA ASP A 552 3.50 41.25 19.57
C ASP A 552 3.34 40.18 18.46
N PRO A 553 2.94 38.92 18.76
CA PRO A 553 2.78 37.88 17.74
C PRO A 553 1.78 38.23 16.63
N SER A 554 0.78 39.06 16.92
CA SER A 554 -0.17 39.55 15.90
C SER A 554 0.48 40.40 14.80
N ALA A 555 1.64 41.02 15.08
CA ALA A 555 2.40 41.77 14.09
C ALA A 555 3.10 40.87 13.04
N PHE A 556 3.11 39.55 13.25
CA PHE A 556 3.70 38.60 12.30
C PHE A 556 2.79 38.35 11.09
N GLY A 557 1.46 38.53 11.23
CA GLY A 557 0.46 38.26 10.19
C GLY A 557 -0.72 37.44 10.72
N ASN A 558 -1.64 37.03 9.82
CA ASN A 558 -2.74 36.12 10.15
C ASN A 558 -2.61 34.82 9.31
N PRO A 559 -1.92 33.79 9.82
CA PRO A 559 -1.68 32.56 9.06
C PRO A 559 -2.93 31.70 8.86
N LEU A 560 -4.08 32.06 9.44
CA LEU A 560 -5.36 31.39 9.16
C LEU A 560 -5.88 31.63 7.72
N ALA A 561 -5.37 32.65 7.03
CA ALA A 561 -5.96 33.12 5.77
C ALA A 561 -4.97 33.16 4.60
N ASN A 562 -3.84 33.86 4.74
CA ASN A 562 -3.09 34.32 3.56
C ASN A 562 -1.57 34.51 3.73
N THR A 563 -0.98 34.21 4.89
CA THR A 563 0.46 34.46 5.11
C THR A 563 1.22 33.17 5.38
N ASN A 564 2.26 32.86 4.59
CA ASN A 564 3.14 31.72 4.88
C ASN A 564 4.11 32.09 6.01
N THR A 565 4.48 31.10 6.82
CA THR A 565 5.59 31.24 7.77
C THR A 565 6.80 30.46 7.26
N LEU A 566 7.91 31.15 7.05
CA LEU A 566 9.18 30.58 6.60
C LEU A 566 10.12 30.40 7.80
N VAL A 567 10.76 29.24 7.88
CA VAL A 567 11.82 28.94 8.84
C VAL A 567 13.08 28.59 8.06
N CYS A 568 14.15 29.34 8.27
CA CYS A 568 15.38 29.30 7.48
C CYS A 568 16.57 29.03 8.39
N ILE A 569 17.40 28.03 8.08
CA ILE A 569 18.64 27.73 8.81
C ILE A 569 19.81 27.91 7.85
N TYR A 570 20.81 28.68 8.28
CA TYR A 570 21.99 29.07 7.51
C TYR A 570 23.25 28.56 8.20
N GLY A 571 24.17 27.98 7.44
CA GLY A 571 25.53 27.66 7.88
C GLY A 571 26.56 28.63 7.27
N GLN A 572 27.83 28.27 7.34
CA GLN A 572 28.94 29.09 6.80
C GLN A 572 28.81 29.38 5.28
N ASN A 573 28.14 28.51 4.51
CA ASN A 573 28.02 28.60 3.06
C ASN A 573 26.62 29.04 2.57
N GLY A 574 25.83 29.71 3.42
CA GLY A 574 24.48 30.19 3.08
C GLY A 574 23.37 29.28 3.63
N LEU A 575 22.20 29.29 2.98
CA LEU A 575 21.01 28.53 3.38
C LEU A 575 21.27 27.01 3.33
N VAL A 576 20.94 26.32 4.43
CA VAL A 576 21.16 24.88 4.63
C VAL A 576 19.84 24.12 4.79
N LEU A 577 18.80 24.74 5.37
CA LEU A 577 17.49 24.13 5.56
C LEU A 577 16.40 25.20 5.47
N GLU A 578 15.33 24.94 4.71
CA GLU A 578 14.13 25.77 4.67
C GLU A 578 12.88 24.94 4.98
N PHE A 579 11.94 25.55 5.72
CA PHE A 579 10.60 25.03 5.94
C PHE A 579 9.57 26.12 5.61
N VAL A 580 8.53 25.74 4.88
CA VAL A 580 7.37 26.60 4.59
C VAL A 580 6.16 26.02 5.32
N VAL A 581 5.57 26.80 6.22
CA VAL A 581 4.32 26.46 6.89
C VAL A 581 3.21 27.26 6.21
N PRO A 582 2.34 26.60 5.41
CA PRO A 582 1.33 27.29 4.61
C PRO A 582 0.21 27.87 5.49
N PRO A 583 -0.50 28.90 5.03
CA PRO A 583 -1.70 29.38 5.72
C PRO A 583 -2.87 28.40 5.56
N GLY A 584 -3.88 28.53 6.43
CA GLY A 584 -5.15 27.83 6.31
C GLY A 584 -5.48 26.87 7.45
N ALA A 585 -6.18 25.78 7.14
CA ALA A 585 -6.96 24.98 8.10
C ALA A 585 -6.16 24.32 9.26
N PHE A 586 -4.86 24.08 9.09
CA PHE A 586 -4.00 23.54 10.14
C PHE A 586 -3.58 24.58 11.19
N TRP A 587 -3.80 25.87 10.92
CA TRP A 587 -3.61 26.94 11.91
C TRP A 587 -4.87 27.15 12.77
N SER A 588 -4.65 27.48 14.03
CA SER A 588 -5.67 27.83 15.03
C SER A 588 -5.24 29.06 15.84
N ARG A 589 -6.19 29.78 16.46
CA ARG A 589 -5.86 30.88 17.39
C ARG A 589 -5.68 30.34 18.80
N VAL A 590 -4.56 30.69 19.44
CA VAL A 590 -4.35 30.45 20.88
C VAL A 590 -4.94 31.61 21.67
N GLY A 591 -6.27 31.74 21.65
CA GLY A 591 -6.99 32.88 22.21
C GLY A 591 -6.52 34.23 21.61
N GLN A 592 -6.12 35.17 22.46
CA GLN A 592 -5.45 36.42 22.04
C GLN A 592 -3.92 36.38 22.18
N ARG A 593 -3.32 35.19 22.40
CA ARG A 593 -1.87 35.04 22.59
C ARG A 593 -1.11 34.86 21.28
N GLY A 594 -1.78 34.46 20.20
CA GLY A 594 -1.19 34.26 18.88
C GLY A 594 -1.79 33.03 18.19
N PHE A 595 -0.95 32.24 17.52
CA PHE A 595 -1.39 31.17 16.62
C PHE A 595 -0.62 29.86 16.86
N ALA A 596 -1.28 28.72 16.61
CA ALA A 596 -0.65 27.41 16.61
C ALA A 596 -1.05 26.63 15.34
N TYR A 597 -0.05 26.10 14.65
CA TYR A 597 -0.15 25.15 13.54
C TYR A 597 -0.04 23.73 14.09
N VAL A 598 -0.95 22.85 13.67
CA VAL A 598 -0.89 21.41 14.00
C VAL A 598 -1.18 20.62 12.73
N ASP A 599 -0.23 19.78 12.35
CA ASP A 599 -0.27 18.91 11.18
C ASP A 599 0.20 17.51 11.61
N PRO A 600 -0.74 16.58 11.84
CA PRO A 600 -0.40 15.27 12.39
C PRO A 600 0.41 14.40 11.42
N ALA A 601 0.28 14.64 10.10
CA ALA A 601 1.03 13.92 9.08
C ALA A 601 2.44 14.52 8.88
N GLY A 602 2.57 15.83 9.04
CA GLY A 602 3.75 16.59 8.65
C GLY A 602 3.73 16.87 7.15
N SER A 603 3.38 18.10 6.77
CA SER A 603 3.31 18.56 5.38
C SER A 603 4.62 18.38 4.62
N VAL A 604 4.60 18.70 3.32
CA VAL A 604 5.73 18.60 2.37
C VAL A 604 7.04 19.25 2.87
N GLY A 605 6.99 20.15 3.87
CA GLY A 605 8.14 20.74 4.56
C GLY A 605 8.55 20.10 5.89
N GLY A 606 8.00 18.94 6.27
CA GLY A 606 8.38 18.18 7.48
C GLY A 606 7.95 18.76 8.83
N VAL A 607 7.22 19.89 8.88
CA VAL A 607 6.76 20.52 10.13
C VAL A 607 5.46 19.87 10.61
N GLN A 608 5.44 19.39 11.87
CA GLN A 608 4.24 18.85 12.52
C GLN A 608 3.55 19.86 13.42
N TRP A 609 4.31 20.71 14.11
CA TRP A 609 3.74 21.63 15.08
C TRP A 609 4.55 22.92 15.18
N LEU A 610 3.86 24.07 15.12
CA LEU A 610 4.48 25.39 15.27
C LEU A 610 3.57 26.29 16.11
N SER A 611 4.06 26.78 17.25
CA SER A 611 3.36 27.79 18.07
C SER A 611 4.07 29.14 18.00
N LEU A 612 3.28 30.21 17.85
CA LEU A 612 3.67 31.62 17.91
C LEU A 612 2.84 32.27 19.02
N GLU A 613 3.35 32.27 20.26
CA GLU A 613 2.57 32.64 21.45
C GLU A 613 3.21 33.73 22.31
N ARG A 614 2.38 34.67 22.78
CA ARG A 614 2.73 35.62 23.84
C ARG A 614 2.46 35.01 25.22
N ARG A 615 3.48 35.00 26.06
CA ARG A 615 3.40 34.49 27.43
C ARG A 615 2.43 35.33 28.28
N ALA A 616 1.58 34.64 29.04
CA ALA A 616 0.61 35.29 29.93
C ALA A 616 1.20 35.61 31.31
N GLY A 617 0.71 36.69 31.92
CA GLY A 617 1.12 37.16 33.26
C GLY A 617 1.45 38.65 33.28
N TRP A 618 1.33 39.28 34.44
CA TRP A 618 1.54 40.73 34.61
C TRP A 618 2.96 41.19 34.24
N LEU A 619 3.96 40.34 34.52
CA LEU A 619 5.37 40.54 34.15
C LEU A 619 5.69 40.21 32.68
N ALA A 620 4.76 39.61 31.91
CA ALA A 620 5.03 39.00 30.60
C ALA A 620 4.64 39.88 29.39
N ARG A 621 4.39 41.18 29.59
CA ARG A 621 4.24 42.11 28.46
C ARG A 621 5.52 42.07 27.61
N HIS A 622 5.36 41.86 26.30
CA HIS A 622 6.43 41.72 25.30
C HIS A 622 7.27 40.42 25.37
N GLU A 623 6.71 39.29 25.85
CA GLU A 623 7.37 37.97 25.74
C GLU A 623 6.70 37.06 24.71
N THR A 624 7.19 37.10 23.46
CA THR A 624 6.85 36.11 22.42
C THR A 624 7.75 34.89 22.53
N THR A 625 7.14 33.71 22.39
CA THR A 625 7.78 32.39 22.33
C THR A 625 7.40 31.77 21.00
N ILE A 626 8.39 31.26 20.25
CA ILE A 626 8.14 30.34 19.13
C ILE A 626 8.56 28.95 19.59
N LYS A 627 7.81 27.92 19.23
CA LYS A 627 8.26 26.54 19.37
C LYS A 627 7.91 25.80 18.09
N LEU A 628 8.82 24.94 17.63
CA LEU A 628 8.67 24.19 16.39
C LEU A 628 9.09 22.74 16.62
N GLU A 629 8.25 21.81 16.19
CA GLU A 629 8.50 20.37 16.14
C GLU A 629 8.21 19.87 14.71
N ALA A 630 9.13 19.07 14.19
CA ALA A 630 9.15 18.66 12.78
C ALA A 630 9.61 17.21 12.64
N LYS A 631 8.83 16.37 11.95
CA LYS A 631 9.02 14.90 11.85
C LYS A 631 8.92 14.46 10.38
N GLY A 632 9.90 13.69 9.94
CA GLY A 632 9.81 12.84 8.75
C GLY A 632 10.02 13.52 7.39
N ALA A 633 10.45 12.69 6.42
CA ALA A 633 10.51 12.85 4.96
C ALA A 633 11.11 14.12 4.32
N GLY A 634 10.75 15.33 4.77
CA GLY A 634 11.09 16.61 4.13
C GLY A 634 12.35 17.30 4.65
N ILE A 635 12.99 16.79 5.71
CA ILE A 635 14.30 17.27 6.16
C ILE A 635 15.35 16.61 5.25
N PRO A 636 16.00 17.32 4.31
CA PRO A 636 17.11 16.77 3.53
C PRO A 636 18.17 16.18 4.46
N TRP A 637 18.88 15.16 3.97
CA TRP A 637 20.10 14.62 4.59
C TRP A 637 21.22 15.69 4.56
N VAL A 638 21.07 16.73 5.37
CA VAL A 638 22.19 17.58 5.75
C VAL A 638 23.12 16.69 6.56
N ALA A 639 24.38 16.61 6.14
CA ALA A 639 25.39 15.84 6.84
C ALA A 639 25.59 16.44 8.24
N LEU A 640 24.91 15.89 9.24
CA LEU A 640 25.11 16.27 10.63
C LEU A 640 26.49 15.77 11.09
N PRO A 641 27.28 16.59 11.81
CA PRO A 641 26.92 17.89 12.38
C PRO A 641 26.98 19.08 11.40
N LEU A 642 26.11 20.08 11.61
CA LEU A 642 26.19 21.36 10.88
C LEU A 642 27.50 22.10 11.23
N ALA A 643 28.11 22.75 10.23
CA ALA A 643 29.25 23.63 10.47
C ALA A 643 28.85 24.89 11.25
N GLU A 644 29.46 25.12 12.41
CA GLU A 644 29.23 26.30 13.24
C GLU A 644 29.99 27.55 12.75
N PRO A 645 29.45 28.77 12.91
CA PRO A 645 28.16 29.10 13.52
C PRO A 645 26.96 28.83 12.60
N VAL A 646 25.83 28.46 13.19
CA VAL A 646 24.55 28.27 12.50
C VAL A 646 23.60 29.41 12.85
N THR A 647 23.01 30.10 11.87
CA THR A 647 22.01 31.15 12.08
C THR A 647 20.61 30.63 11.73
N VAL A 648 19.63 30.83 12.61
CA VAL A 648 18.24 30.45 12.37
C VAL A 648 17.38 31.71 12.26
N GLN A 649 16.49 31.77 11.27
CA GLN A 649 15.52 32.85 11.08
C GLN A 649 14.10 32.30 10.95
N VAL A 650 13.12 32.92 11.60
CA VAL A 650 11.69 32.70 11.40
C VAL A 650 11.07 34.00 10.90
N ARG A 651 10.39 33.96 9.76
CA ARG A 651 9.86 35.17 9.09
C ARG A 651 8.51 34.92 8.42
N ASN A 652 7.76 35.98 8.22
CA ASN A 652 6.63 35.96 7.31
C ASN A 652 7.12 36.22 5.86
N ASP A 653 6.34 35.80 4.87
CA ASP A 653 6.56 36.12 3.46
C ASP A 653 5.93 37.46 3.04
N THR A 654 4.82 37.85 3.69
CA THR A 654 4.10 39.11 3.43
C THR A 654 4.47 40.28 4.35
N THR A 655 5.12 40.03 5.49
CA THR A 655 5.53 41.08 6.45
C THR A 655 7.05 41.15 6.62
N PRO A 656 7.63 42.34 6.89
CA PRO A 656 9.06 42.49 7.17
C PRO A 656 9.44 42.05 8.60
N VAL A 657 8.52 41.41 9.34
CA VAL A 657 8.79 40.95 10.70
C VAL A 657 9.48 39.58 10.64
N CYS A 658 10.71 39.56 11.16
CA CYS A 658 11.48 38.34 11.30
C CYS A 658 12.22 38.29 12.64
N PHE A 659 12.63 37.09 12.97
CA PHE A 659 13.13 36.68 14.26
C PHE A 659 14.37 35.81 14.05
N ALA A 660 15.52 36.16 14.64
CA ALA A 660 16.78 35.47 14.32
C ALA A 660 17.71 35.26 15.52
N ASP A 661 18.51 34.20 15.49
CA ASP A 661 19.61 33.99 16.44
C ASP A 661 20.74 33.15 15.81
N THR A 662 21.95 33.26 16.37
CA THR A 662 23.14 32.57 15.87
C THR A 662 23.75 31.68 16.96
N PHE A 663 23.93 30.40 16.64
CA PHE A 663 24.44 29.38 17.53
C PHE A 663 25.89 29.03 17.16
N ALA A 664 26.79 29.28 18.11
CA ALA A 664 28.15 28.74 18.15
C ALA A 664 28.38 28.26 19.59
N GLY A 665 28.83 27.02 19.79
CA GLY A 665 29.01 26.44 21.11
C GLY A 665 28.96 24.93 21.17
N GLU A 666 29.78 24.36 22.07
CA GLU A 666 30.01 22.91 22.23
C GLU A 666 28.77 22.04 21.98
N HIS A 667 28.89 21.19 20.96
CA HIS A 667 27.92 20.15 20.66
C HIS A 667 27.76 19.19 21.84
N VAL A 668 26.55 19.04 22.36
CA VAL A 668 26.22 17.90 23.23
C VAL A 668 25.63 16.80 22.36
N PHE A 669 26.44 15.79 22.04
CA PHE A 669 25.97 14.55 21.42
C PHE A 669 25.34 13.67 22.49
N ALA A 670 24.04 13.41 22.36
CA ALA A 670 23.32 12.42 23.16
C ALA A 670 22.29 11.74 22.26
N ASN A 671 22.26 10.41 22.22
CA ASN A 671 21.26 9.60 21.53
C ASN A 671 20.89 10.16 20.13
N GLY A 672 21.88 10.23 19.24
CA GLY A 672 21.75 10.72 17.86
C GLY A 672 21.22 12.15 17.68
N SER A 673 21.23 12.96 18.74
CA SER A 673 20.77 14.35 18.73
C SER A 673 21.93 15.33 18.74
N LEU A 674 21.82 16.38 17.92
CA LEU A 674 22.71 17.52 17.88
C LEU A 674 22.05 18.70 18.61
N LEU A 675 22.59 19.04 19.78
CA LEU A 675 22.14 20.15 20.60
C LEU A 675 23.12 21.33 20.47
N PHE A 676 22.64 22.44 19.91
CA PHE A 676 23.36 23.71 19.98
C PHE A 676 22.83 24.53 21.16
N ARG A 677 23.74 24.96 22.03
CA ARG A 677 23.48 25.96 23.06
C ARG A 677 24.15 27.25 22.63
N GLY A 678 23.38 28.31 22.44
CA GLY A 678 23.96 29.62 22.11
C GLY A 678 24.90 30.06 23.24
N LEU A 679 26.20 30.15 22.95
CA LEU A 679 27.15 30.75 23.88
C LEU A 679 26.82 32.22 24.04
N ARG A 680 26.66 32.66 25.29
CA ARG A 680 26.86 34.06 25.64
C ARG A 680 28.32 34.28 26.01
N ARG A 681 28.91 35.32 25.43
CA ARG A 681 29.70 36.25 26.24
C ARG A 681 28.72 37.21 26.94
#